data_AF-A0A5B7E265-F1
#
_entry.id   AF-A0A5B7E265-F1
#
_cell.length_a   1.000
_cell.length_b   1.000
_cell.length_c   1.000
_cell.angle_alpha   90.00
_cell.angle_beta   90.00
_cell.angle_gamma   90.00
#
_symmetry.space_group_name_H-M   'P 1'
#
loop_
_entity.id
_entity.type
_entity.pdbx_description
1 polymer ?
#
loop_
_entity_poly.entity_id
_entity_poly.type
_entity_poly.pdbx_seq_one_letter_code
_entity_poly.pdbx_strand_id
1 'polypeptide(L)'
;MTPMTTTRVATGRLFLRRRTLHFSFLLEHGAPSPSSIQFLNESGEILEQLEPQPTPYEETNSRVCGTWTRLPREYRTLLLEEKMWVALQPPEDSEEDEISGQVARYMGVETEVFSALLTPAADIPSTPHHTLSGGGTAIISVDRKTDSLHVSLVFNGVFGAGETQNVTLRVELLPERALEPVTDIIVLPKVYSDVNRAELLTTLGERSLIRLTRGQVSIKIWSVAAPHLVLEGVITPRATCNVFCAVLSEPPPDPSTALSVSPPPYGAGWALVTLSNNGTFHYQVFVQGLTVASLTLETRHRRRHREVSDLTASYRDGWANGTYERPTYRDLDALLRGLVEVVVAAGGGTGRRLQGTLSPVAVTEALRSRQPVLLASPLVPMAAAVWVAVDSACVTHYDVMVAGRPPGGAAEPSWSLVLREEDKSYDPRYELQRVSLEDEVQGWELFSHTLVLMQVSLSRLRAEVSYLDLHLVPNSTRLTGKVRGVSVPAACLLDPAQASKSPCPNLDCVLDGSNPQRAPTNKCLDEEKKVYNNGVIWKSPHHNCRMCMCIQGDIKCQERVCPTLDCADAYTPPGECCPVCPGSMIEENAMCELNEQWHRVGAVWHPFLAPYGFDKCVSCSCELNASGQPTVKCAREPCPDLPCSPDEMEHVAGSCCAQCRPSPPMATREPLPPGVINEDPMRPEDRKTIILNNGGCHWDDKLYENGELFHPRINTIGYYKCVICNCKDKNITCVNVKCPTIQCQEIMLDRQECCPHCVNENSTLRPSWGKSDKSHSKPKRYPRNG
;
A
#
# COMPACT_ATOMS: atom_id res chain seq x y z
N MET A 1 0.75 -20.15 20.71
CA MET A 1 -0.53 -20.57 20.11
C MET A 1 -0.61 -22.09 20.14
N THR A 2 -1.77 -22.66 20.48
CA THR A 2 -2.02 -24.11 20.44
C THR A 2 -2.15 -24.59 18.99
N PRO A 3 -1.75 -25.83 18.64
CA PRO A 3 -1.97 -26.37 17.30
C PRO A 3 -3.48 -26.42 17.00
N MET A 4 -3.90 -25.76 15.92
CA MET A 4 -5.30 -25.75 15.48
C MET A 4 -5.68 -27.10 14.87
N THR A 5 -6.92 -27.52 15.10
CA THR A 5 -7.45 -28.86 14.77
C THR A 5 -8.16 -28.91 13.42
N THR A 6 -7.77 -28.07 12.46
CA THR A 6 -8.40 -28.07 11.13
C THR A 6 -8.05 -29.33 10.35
N THR A 7 -9.02 -29.87 9.61
CA THR A 7 -8.86 -31.00 8.70
C THR A 7 -8.43 -30.57 7.30
N ARG A 8 -8.46 -29.26 7.03
CA ARG A 8 -8.12 -28.66 5.73
C ARG A 8 -6.67 -28.22 5.70
N VAL A 9 -6.09 -28.26 4.50
CA VAL A 9 -4.71 -27.83 4.27
C VAL A 9 -4.71 -26.70 3.25
N ALA A 10 -3.90 -25.68 3.52
CA ALA A 10 -3.59 -24.62 2.57
C ALA A 10 -2.09 -24.36 2.58
N THR A 11 -1.59 -23.77 1.49
CA THR A 11 -0.20 -23.33 1.45
C THR A 11 -0.08 -21.94 0.85
N GLY A 12 0.67 -21.07 1.54
CA GLY A 12 0.86 -19.68 1.16
C GLY A 12 2.24 -19.40 0.59
N ARG A 13 2.34 -18.48 -0.35
CA ARG A 13 3.61 -17.88 -0.80
C ARG A 13 3.49 -16.38 -0.67
N LEU A 14 4.45 -15.79 0.03
CA LEU A 14 4.47 -14.36 0.32
C LEU A 14 5.77 -13.75 -0.19
N PHE A 15 5.68 -12.59 -0.84
CA PHE A 15 6.82 -11.88 -1.42
C PHE A 15 6.72 -10.39 -1.08
N LEU A 16 7.78 -9.82 -0.52
CA LEU A 16 7.85 -8.40 -0.20
C LEU A 16 8.57 -7.64 -1.32
N ARG A 17 7.88 -6.75 -2.05
CA ARG A 17 8.47 -5.88 -3.09
C ARG A 17 8.06 -4.44 -2.84
N ARG A 18 9.03 -3.51 -2.79
CA ARG A 18 8.79 -2.05 -2.64
C ARG A 18 7.81 -1.66 -1.49
N ARG A 19 7.89 -2.34 -0.33
CA ARG A 19 6.98 -2.17 0.85
C ARG A 19 5.54 -2.67 0.65
N THR A 20 5.29 -3.45 -0.39
CA THR A 20 4.03 -4.16 -0.60
C THR A 20 4.26 -5.65 -0.42
N LEU A 21 3.48 -6.28 0.45
CA LEU A 21 3.49 -7.72 0.65
C LEU A 21 2.47 -8.35 -0.30
N HIS A 22 2.95 -9.13 -1.24
CA HIS A 22 2.12 -9.89 -2.17
C HIS A 22 1.96 -11.31 -1.62
N PHE A 23 0.75 -11.85 -1.66
CA PHE A 23 0.49 -13.20 -1.16
C PHE A 23 -0.40 -13.99 -2.11
N SER A 24 -0.15 -15.29 -2.14
CA SER A 24 -0.89 -16.28 -2.91
C SER A 24 -1.08 -17.52 -2.05
N PHE A 25 -2.33 -17.87 -1.76
CA PHE A 25 -2.69 -19.10 -1.06
C PHE A 25 -3.31 -20.09 -2.05
N LEU A 26 -2.86 -21.33 -1.98
CA LEU A 26 -3.47 -22.48 -2.63
C LEU A 26 -4.24 -23.26 -1.57
N LEU A 27 -5.53 -23.42 -1.77
CA LEU A 27 -6.41 -24.19 -0.90
C LEU A 27 -6.55 -25.63 -1.42
N GLU A 28 -6.88 -26.56 -0.53
CA GLU A 28 -7.32 -27.89 -0.91
C GLU A 28 -8.53 -27.81 -1.87
N HIS A 29 -8.61 -28.74 -2.82
CA HIS A 29 -9.71 -28.76 -3.79
C HIS A 29 -11.06 -28.94 -3.07
N GLY A 30 -12.01 -28.06 -3.38
CA GLY A 30 -13.34 -28.05 -2.76
C GLY A 30 -13.39 -27.40 -1.37
N ALA A 31 -12.30 -26.78 -0.88
CA ALA A 31 -12.36 -25.91 0.28
C ALA A 31 -13.12 -24.60 -0.06
N PRO A 32 -13.96 -24.08 0.85
CA PRO A 32 -14.63 -22.80 0.68
C PRO A 32 -13.61 -21.66 0.60
N SER A 33 -13.98 -20.59 -0.12
CA SER A 33 -13.18 -19.36 -0.10
C SER A 33 -13.27 -18.71 1.28
N PRO A 34 -12.16 -18.23 1.85
CA PRO A 34 -12.16 -17.62 3.17
C PRO A 34 -12.97 -16.31 3.16
N SER A 35 -13.58 -15.98 4.29
CA SER A 35 -14.29 -14.71 4.51
C SER A 35 -13.32 -13.55 4.75
N SER A 36 -12.20 -13.82 5.42
CA SER A 36 -11.16 -12.84 5.69
C SER A 36 -9.78 -13.50 5.83
N ILE A 37 -8.74 -12.71 5.57
CA ILE A 37 -7.34 -13.08 5.73
C ILE A 37 -6.77 -12.19 6.83
N GLN A 38 -6.32 -12.79 7.93
CA GLN A 38 -5.77 -12.07 9.08
C GLN A 38 -4.26 -12.31 9.17
N PHE A 39 -3.51 -11.22 9.31
CA PHE A 39 -2.09 -11.26 9.66
C PHE A 39 -1.96 -11.06 11.17
N LEU A 40 -1.29 -11.98 11.86
CA LEU A 40 -1.19 -12.00 13.31
C LEU A 40 0.27 -11.92 13.78
N ASN A 41 0.50 -11.42 14.99
CA ASN A 41 1.79 -11.56 15.68
C ASN A 41 1.87 -12.88 16.50
N GLU A 42 3.00 -13.15 17.15
CA GLU A 42 3.21 -14.37 17.97
C GLU A 42 2.22 -14.52 19.14
N SER A 43 1.67 -13.42 19.66
CA SER A 43 0.64 -13.42 20.70
C SER A 43 -0.78 -13.65 20.16
N GLY A 44 -0.96 -13.68 18.83
CA GLY A 44 -2.26 -13.82 18.18
C GLY A 44 -3.06 -12.53 18.04
N GLU A 45 -2.43 -11.37 18.17
CA GLU A 45 -3.08 -10.08 17.90
C GLU A 45 -3.15 -9.82 16.40
N ILE A 46 -4.29 -9.36 15.92
CA ILE A 46 -4.52 -9.02 14.52
C ILE A 46 -3.77 -7.73 14.18
N LEU A 47 -2.77 -7.84 13.30
CA LEU A 47 -2.00 -6.73 12.75
C LEU A 47 -2.72 -6.06 11.57
N GLU A 48 -3.43 -6.86 10.77
CA GLU A 48 -4.20 -6.45 9.59
C GLU A 48 -5.22 -7.53 9.22
N GLN A 49 -6.38 -7.12 8.72
CA GLN A 49 -7.42 -8.00 8.19
C GLN A 49 -7.83 -7.54 6.78
N LEU A 50 -7.80 -8.47 5.83
CA LEU A 50 -8.12 -8.22 4.42
C LEU A 50 -9.31 -9.06 4.00
N GLU A 51 -10.21 -8.47 3.21
CA GLU A 51 -11.32 -9.18 2.58
C GLU A 51 -10.88 -9.69 1.19
N PRO A 52 -10.94 -11.00 0.93
CA PRO A 52 -10.60 -11.53 -0.39
C PRO A 52 -11.69 -11.18 -1.41
N GLN A 53 -11.28 -10.70 -2.58
CA GLN A 53 -12.16 -10.48 -3.73
C GLN A 53 -11.77 -11.43 -4.86
N PRO A 54 -12.16 -12.72 -4.77
CA PRO A 54 -11.69 -13.72 -5.71
C PRO A 54 -12.23 -13.44 -7.13
N THR A 55 -11.36 -13.53 -8.14
CA THR A 55 -11.81 -13.55 -9.53
C THR A 55 -12.34 -14.95 -9.91
N PRO A 56 -13.17 -15.09 -10.95
CA PRO A 56 -13.60 -16.42 -11.43
C PRO A 56 -12.43 -17.36 -11.75
N TYR A 57 -11.30 -16.80 -12.16
CA TYR A 57 -10.07 -17.54 -12.38
C TYR A 57 -9.47 -18.07 -11.07
N GLU A 58 -9.45 -17.26 -10.00
CA GLU A 58 -8.95 -17.66 -8.68
C GLU A 58 -9.84 -18.74 -8.06
N GLU A 59 -11.17 -18.60 -8.16
CA GLU A 59 -12.13 -19.61 -7.69
C GLU A 59 -11.94 -20.95 -8.42
N THR A 60 -11.86 -20.93 -9.76
CA THR A 60 -11.69 -22.13 -10.58
C THR A 60 -10.37 -22.84 -10.29
N ASN A 61 -9.34 -22.11 -9.84
CA ASN A 61 -8.02 -22.66 -9.53
C ASN A 61 -7.79 -22.88 -8.02
N SER A 62 -8.81 -22.72 -7.16
CA SER A 62 -8.73 -22.85 -5.69
C SER A 62 -7.63 -21.97 -5.08
N ARG A 63 -7.56 -20.71 -5.53
CA ARG A 63 -6.55 -19.73 -5.11
C ARG A 63 -7.17 -18.55 -4.39
N VAL A 64 -6.44 -18.01 -3.43
CA VAL A 64 -6.75 -16.74 -2.77
C VAL A 64 -5.55 -15.83 -2.89
N CYS A 65 -5.78 -14.64 -3.44
CA CYS A 65 -4.72 -13.74 -3.89
C CYS A 65 -4.97 -12.34 -3.38
N GLY A 66 -3.91 -11.64 -3.00
CA GLY A 66 -4.03 -10.24 -2.61
C GLY A 66 -2.71 -9.56 -2.34
N THR A 67 -2.81 -8.30 -1.95
CA THR A 67 -1.67 -7.46 -1.62
C THR A 67 -1.96 -6.64 -0.38
N TRP A 68 -0.94 -6.51 0.49
CA TRP A 68 -0.95 -5.57 1.60
C TRP A 68 0.04 -4.45 1.27
N THR A 69 -0.51 -3.32 0.83
CA THR A 69 0.27 -2.14 0.41
C THR A 69 0.74 -1.31 1.61
N ARG A 70 1.86 -0.60 1.46
CA ARG A 70 2.42 0.32 2.48
C ARG A 70 2.70 -0.34 3.83
N LEU A 71 3.26 -1.56 3.81
CA LEU A 71 3.57 -2.32 5.01
C LEU A 71 4.44 -1.51 6.00
N PRO A 72 3.96 -1.23 7.23
CA PRO A 72 4.69 -0.49 8.25
C PRO A 72 6.09 -1.04 8.53
N ARG A 73 6.99 -0.19 9.04
CA ARG A 73 8.37 -0.61 9.37
C ARG A 73 8.38 -1.73 10.41
N GLU A 74 7.55 -1.63 11.44
CA GLU A 74 7.46 -2.60 12.54
C GLU A 74 7.02 -3.99 12.04
N TYR A 75 6.01 -4.05 11.18
CA TYR A 75 5.51 -5.33 10.64
C TYR A 75 6.49 -5.97 9.66
N ARG A 76 7.30 -5.17 8.94
CA ARG A 76 8.42 -5.68 8.15
C ARG A 76 9.48 -6.36 9.01
N THR A 77 9.75 -5.82 10.20
CA THR A 77 10.67 -6.46 11.15
C THR A 77 10.12 -7.82 11.60
N LEU A 78 8.82 -7.91 11.91
CA LEU A 78 8.18 -9.18 12.28
C LEU A 78 8.28 -10.24 11.18
N LEU A 79 8.10 -9.87 9.90
CA LEU A 79 8.31 -10.79 8.78
C LEU A 79 9.77 -11.29 8.68
N LEU A 80 10.74 -10.40 8.87
CA LEU A 80 12.16 -10.75 8.80
C LEU A 80 12.60 -11.65 9.96
N GLU A 81 11.97 -11.48 11.12
CA GLU A 81 12.18 -12.30 12.32
C GLU A 81 11.34 -13.59 12.33
N GLU A 82 10.52 -13.84 11.29
CA GLU A 82 9.63 -15.02 11.18
C GLU A 82 8.58 -15.07 12.30
N LYS A 83 8.16 -13.91 12.81
CA LYS A 83 7.24 -13.73 13.94
C LYS A 83 5.80 -13.38 13.51
N MET A 84 5.51 -13.53 12.23
CA MET A 84 4.21 -13.24 11.66
C MET A 84 3.49 -14.53 11.30
N TRP A 85 2.19 -14.56 11.57
CA TRP A 85 1.29 -15.66 11.24
C TRP A 85 0.24 -15.18 10.26
N VAL A 86 -0.28 -16.09 9.46
CA VAL A 86 -1.46 -15.85 8.64
C VAL A 86 -2.55 -16.82 9.04
N ALA A 87 -3.76 -16.31 9.17
CA ALA A 87 -4.98 -17.03 9.45
C ALA A 87 -5.99 -16.80 8.31
N LEU A 88 -6.51 -17.88 7.73
CA LEU A 88 -7.59 -17.87 6.75
C LEU A 88 -8.89 -18.22 7.48
N GLN A 89 -9.76 -17.24 7.62
CA GLN A 89 -11.03 -17.41 8.32
C GLN A 89 -12.05 -18.05 7.37
N PRO A 90 -12.73 -19.12 7.79
CA PRO A 90 -13.79 -19.73 7.00
C PRO A 90 -15.01 -18.78 6.89
N PRO A 91 -15.93 -19.01 5.94
CA PRO A 91 -17.23 -18.33 5.91
C PRO A 91 -18.00 -18.54 7.22
N GLU A 92 -18.78 -17.55 7.66
CA GLU A 92 -19.59 -17.66 8.90
C GLU A 92 -20.57 -18.85 8.88
N ASP A 93 -21.04 -19.23 7.69
CA ASP A 93 -21.96 -20.37 7.48
C ASP A 93 -21.24 -21.73 7.39
N SER A 94 -19.92 -21.77 7.56
CA SER A 94 -19.11 -22.98 7.45
C SER A 94 -18.79 -23.58 8.83
N GLU A 95 -18.94 -24.90 8.94
CA GLU A 95 -18.51 -25.69 10.11
C GLU A 95 -16.99 -26.01 10.08
N GLU A 96 -16.24 -25.42 9.15
CA GLU A 96 -14.79 -25.64 9.04
C GLU A 96 -14.01 -24.81 10.06
N ASP A 97 -12.89 -25.34 10.53
CA ASP A 97 -11.96 -24.64 11.42
C ASP A 97 -11.04 -23.69 10.64
N GLU A 98 -10.59 -22.62 11.30
CA GLU A 98 -9.57 -21.69 10.79
C GLU A 98 -8.29 -22.43 10.34
N ILE A 99 -7.74 -22.02 9.18
CA ILE A 99 -6.44 -22.50 8.71
C ILE A 99 -5.39 -21.43 9.03
N SER A 100 -4.43 -21.75 9.91
CA SER A 100 -3.35 -20.84 10.29
C SER A 100 -1.97 -21.42 10.01
N GLY A 101 -1.00 -20.54 9.77
CA GLY A 101 0.39 -20.92 9.51
C GLY A 101 1.40 -19.80 9.73
N GLN A 102 2.60 -20.17 10.16
CA GLN A 102 3.70 -19.24 10.36
C GLN A 102 4.32 -18.83 9.02
N VAL A 103 4.58 -17.53 8.86
CA VAL A 103 5.34 -16.99 7.73
C VAL A 103 6.83 -17.14 8.03
N ALA A 104 7.49 -18.05 7.33
CA ALA A 104 8.91 -18.33 7.48
C ALA A 104 9.62 -18.43 6.12
N ARG A 105 10.95 -18.36 6.14
CA ARG A 105 11.77 -18.53 4.93
C ARG A 105 12.10 -20.00 4.72
N TYR A 106 11.90 -20.48 3.50
CA TYR A 106 12.19 -21.85 3.10
C TYR A 106 13.13 -21.88 1.90
N MET A 107 14.03 -22.88 1.88
CA MET A 107 14.96 -23.10 0.78
C MET A 107 14.20 -23.46 -0.50
N GLY A 108 14.64 -22.90 -1.63
CA GLY A 108 14.09 -23.20 -2.96
C GLY A 108 12.84 -22.42 -3.37
N VAL A 109 12.24 -21.61 -2.48
CA VAL A 109 11.02 -20.81 -2.81
C VAL A 109 11.27 -19.81 -3.94
N GLU A 110 12.47 -19.22 -4.03
CA GLU A 110 12.84 -18.30 -5.10
C GLU A 110 13.00 -19.00 -6.46
N THR A 111 13.34 -20.28 -6.46
CA THR A 111 13.56 -21.11 -7.66
C THR A 111 12.45 -22.14 -7.89
N GLU A 112 11.34 -22.02 -7.17
CA GLU A 112 10.18 -22.92 -7.24
C GLU A 112 9.57 -22.87 -8.65
N VAL A 113 9.46 -24.03 -9.30
CA VAL A 113 8.79 -24.20 -10.60
C VAL A 113 7.50 -24.99 -10.43
N PHE A 114 7.53 -26.00 -9.55
CA PHE A 114 6.38 -26.82 -9.21
C PHE A 114 6.13 -26.81 -7.71
N SER A 115 4.88 -27.05 -7.34
CA SER A 115 4.44 -27.16 -5.95
C SER A 115 3.52 -28.37 -5.82
N ALA A 116 3.49 -28.98 -4.64
CA ALA A 116 2.42 -29.90 -4.26
C ALA A 116 1.87 -29.50 -2.90
N LEU A 117 0.54 -29.48 -2.79
CA LEU A 117 -0.16 -29.43 -1.51
C LEU A 117 -0.32 -30.87 -1.02
N LEU A 118 0.22 -31.17 0.16
CA LEU A 118 0.24 -32.53 0.72
C LEU A 118 -0.89 -32.65 1.73
N THR A 119 -1.82 -33.56 1.47
CA THR A 119 -2.97 -33.86 2.33
C THR A 119 -2.90 -35.32 2.81
N PRO A 120 -3.57 -35.67 3.92
CA PRO A 120 -3.69 -37.07 4.35
C PRO A 120 -4.31 -37.93 3.25
N ALA A 121 -3.77 -39.13 3.03
CA ALA A 121 -4.33 -40.06 2.06
C ALA A 121 -5.76 -40.48 2.47
N ALA A 122 -6.68 -40.53 1.49
CA ALA A 122 -8.12 -40.72 1.70
C ALA A 122 -8.52 -42.08 2.33
N ASP A 123 -7.62 -43.06 2.40
CA ASP A 123 -7.89 -44.43 2.88
C ASP A 123 -7.81 -44.60 4.41
N ILE A 124 -7.66 -43.52 5.18
CA ILE A 124 -7.59 -43.58 6.64
C ILE A 124 -9.01 -43.37 7.22
N PRO A 125 -9.64 -44.39 7.84
CA PRO A 125 -10.95 -44.23 8.47
C PRO A 125 -10.85 -43.22 9.63
N SER A 126 -11.58 -42.12 9.51
CA SER A 126 -11.75 -41.11 10.55
C SER A 126 -12.43 -41.74 11.76
N THR A 127 -11.63 -42.15 12.76
CA THR A 127 -12.16 -42.48 14.08
C THR A 127 -12.33 -41.18 14.87
N PRO A 128 -13.45 -40.98 15.59
CA PRO A 128 -13.83 -39.69 16.18
C PRO A 128 -12.94 -39.19 17.34
N HIS A 129 -11.82 -39.88 17.64
CA HIS A 129 -10.92 -39.53 18.74
C HIS A 129 -9.43 -39.43 18.36
N HIS A 130 -9.05 -39.66 17.10
CA HIS A 130 -7.68 -39.48 16.63
C HIS A 130 -7.66 -38.81 15.24
N THR A 131 -8.04 -37.54 15.17
CA THR A 131 -7.80 -36.69 14.00
C THR A 131 -6.35 -36.24 14.01
N LEU A 132 -5.45 -37.01 13.39
CA LEU A 132 -4.12 -36.50 13.04
C LEU A 132 -4.29 -35.45 11.94
N SER A 133 -4.43 -34.19 12.36
CA SER A 133 -4.32 -33.02 11.48
C SER A 133 -2.86 -32.93 11.03
N GLY A 134 -2.60 -33.45 9.83
CA GLY A 134 -1.30 -33.47 9.19
C GLY A 134 -1.42 -32.92 7.79
N GLY A 135 -0.52 -32.03 7.41
CA GLY A 135 -0.50 -31.43 6.10
C GLY A 135 0.90 -30.99 5.75
N GLY A 136 1.10 -30.59 4.50
CA GLY A 136 2.39 -30.07 4.09
C GLY A 136 2.40 -29.46 2.71
N THR A 137 3.59 -29.01 2.34
CA THR A 137 3.86 -28.52 1.00
C THR A 137 5.21 -29.03 0.50
N ALA A 138 5.26 -29.39 -0.77
CA ALA A 138 6.48 -29.66 -1.50
C ALA A 138 6.81 -28.46 -2.40
N ILE A 139 8.02 -27.95 -2.27
CA ILE A 139 8.61 -26.87 -3.09
C ILE A 139 9.62 -27.54 -4.01
N ILE A 140 9.40 -27.47 -5.32
CA ILE A 140 10.18 -28.24 -6.29
C ILE A 140 10.84 -27.30 -7.29
N SER A 141 12.17 -27.35 -7.33
CA SER A 141 13.01 -26.64 -8.30
C SER A 141 13.63 -27.64 -9.28
N VAL A 142 13.88 -27.20 -10.52
CA VAL A 142 14.51 -28.03 -11.55
C VAL A 142 15.85 -27.43 -11.95
N ASP A 143 16.93 -28.21 -11.89
CA ASP A 143 18.22 -27.80 -12.44
C ASP A 143 18.23 -28.01 -13.96
N ARG A 144 18.38 -26.92 -14.71
CA ARG A 144 18.37 -26.90 -16.19
C ARG A 144 19.54 -27.64 -16.84
N LYS A 145 20.63 -27.89 -16.10
CA LYS A 145 21.83 -28.55 -16.64
C LYS A 145 21.79 -30.06 -16.46
N THR A 146 21.32 -30.50 -15.30
CA THR A 146 21.33 -31.90 -14.90
C THR A 146 19.95 -32.56 -15.01
N ASP A 147 18.90 -31.76 -15.25
CA ASP A 147 17.50 -32.18 -15.23
C ASP A 147 17.10 -32.91 -13.93
N SER A 148 17.82 -32.60 -12.84
CA SER A 148 17.53 -33.08 -11.50
C SER A 148 16.51 -32.18 -10.80
N LEU A 149 15.74 -32.79 -9.90
CA LEU A 149 14.72 -32.13 -9.09
C LEU A 149 15.24 -31.94 -7.68
N HIS A 150 15.25 -30.70 -7.23
CA HIS A 150 15.48 -30.36 -5.82
C HIS A 150 14.13 -30.19 -5.14
N VAL A 151 13.78 -31.10 -4.24
CA VAL A 151 12.51 -31.09 -3.50
C VAL A 151 12.76 -30.70 -2.06
N SER A 152 12.10 -29.62 -1.63
CA SER A 152 12.08 -29.15 -0.24
C SER A 152 10.68 -29.37 0.31
N LEU A 153 10.57 -30.15 1.39
CA LEU A 153 9.33 -30.56 2.02
C LEU A 153 9.17 -29.84 3.35
N VAL A 154 7.98 -29.27 3.57
CA VAL A 154 7.57 -28.69 4.86
C VAL A 154 6.26 -29.35 5.26
N PHE A 155 6.24 -30.11 6.35
CA PHE A 155 5.10 -30.98 6.67
C PHE A 155 5.00 -31.32 8.16
N ASN A 156 3.84 -31.83 8.56
CA ASN A 156 3.57 -32.40 9.88
C ASN A 156 2.61 -33.59 9.81
N GLY A 157 2.44 -34.29 10.93
CA GLY A 157 1.43 -35.36 11.04
C GLY A 157 1.76 -36.71 10.38
N VAL A 158 3.01 -36.97 9.97
CA VAL A 158 3.44 -38.28 9.40
C VAL A 158 4.19 -39.18 10.39
N PHE A 159 4.28 -38.78 11.66
CA PHE A 159 5.07 -39.46 12.69
C PHE A 159 4.18 -39.98 13.83
N GLY A 160 4.49 -41.17 14.32
CA GLY A 160 3.86 -41.77 15.49
C GLY A 160 4.38 -41.20 16.81
N ALA A 161 3.64 -41.42 17.90
CA ALA A 161 3.89 -40.82 19.22
C ALA A 161 5.27 -41.17 19.87
N GLY A 162 6.00 -42.14 19.34
CA GLY A 162 7.33 -42.55 19.82
C GLY A 162 8.51 -42.08 18.97
N GLU A 163 8.26 -41.35 17.89
CA GLU A 163 9.30 -40.97 16.92
C GLU A 163 9.87 -39.58 17.21
N THR A 164 11.09 -39.51 17.75
CA THR A 164 11.71 -38.22 18.15
C THR A 164 13.05 -37.92 17.47
N GLN A 165 13.84 -38.94 17.11
CA GLN A 165 15.19 -38.76 16.56
C GLN A 165 15.52 -39.86 15.53
N ASN A 166 16.37 -39.51 14.55
CA ASN A 166 16.87 -40.40 13.49
C ASN A 166 15.75 -41.17 12.77
N VAL A 167 14.69 -40.47 12.38
CA VAL A 167 13.52 -41.06 11.74
C VAL A 167 13.74 -41.18 10.25
N THR A 168 13.48 -42.36 9.69
CA THR A 168 13.61 -42.63 8.26
C THR A 168 12.31 -42.30 7.53
N LEU A 169 12.35 -41.24 6.72
CA LEU A 169 11.27 -40.80 5.85
C LEU A 169 11.46 -41.40 4.46
N ARG A 170 10.39 -41.95 3.88
CA ARG A 170 10.34 -42.32 2.46
C ARG A 170 9.61 -41.25 1.67
N VAL A 171 10.15 -40.96 0.49
CA VAL A 171 9.54 -40.05 -0.49
C VAL A 171 9.41 -40.79 -1.80
N GLU A 172 8.22 -40.81 -2.37
CA GLU A 172 7.93 -41.51 -3.61
C GLU A 172 7.29 -40.57 -4.63
N LEU A 173 7.86 -40.50 -5.83
CA LEU A 173 7.29 -39.81 -6.99
C LEU A 173 6.60 -40.83 -7.90
N LEU A 174 5.31 -40.62 -8.13
CA LEU A 174 4.40 -41.54 -8.81
C LEU A 174 3.89 -40.93 -10.13
N PRO A 175 4.45 -41.30 -11.29
CA PRO A 175 3.92 -40.88 -12.58
C PRO A 175 2.60 -41.61 -12.90
N GLU A 176 1.67 -40.94 -13.56
CA GLU A 176 0.37 -41.52 -13.94
C GLU A 176 0.52 -42.68 -14.95
N ARG A 177 0.14 -43.91 -14.54
CA ARG A 177 0.05 -45.17 -15.33
C ARG A 177 1.27 -45.51 -16.23
N ALA A 178 1.84 -46.71 -16.04
CA ALA A 178 2.84 -47.38 -16.89
C ALA A 178 4.31 -46.90 -16.78
N LEU A 179 4.70 -46.19 -15.73
CA LEU A 179 6.10 -45.89 -15.41
C LEU A 179 6.41 -46.33 -13.97
N GLU A 180 7.67 -46.72 -13.73
CA GLU A 180 8.13 -47.10 -12.39
C GLU A 180 8.19 -45.87 -11.47
N PRO A 181 7.76 -45.99 -10.20
CA PRO A 181 7.91 -44.94 -9.22
C PRO A 181 9.39 -44.70 -8.90
N VAL A 182 9.73 -43.44 -8.57
CA VAL A 182 11.06 -43.08 -8.06
C VAL A 182 10.95 -42.95 -6.55
N THR A 183 11.68 -43.77 -5.81
CA THR A 183 11.68 -43.77 -4.35
C THR A 183 13.02 -43.32 -3.79
N ASP A 184 12.97 -42.34 -2.90
CA ASP A 184 14.11 -41.80 -2.17
C ASP A 184 13.90 -41.96 -0.65
N ILE A 185 15.01 -41.99 0.09
CA ILE A 185 15.01 -42.17 1.56
C ILE A 185 15.78 -41.02 2.19
N ILE A 186 15.19 -40.40 3.22
CA ILE A 186 15.77 -39.30 3.99
C ILE A 186 15.80 -39.68 5.46
N VAL A 187 16.88 -39.39 6.16
CA VAL A 187 16.97 -39.58 7.61
C VAL A 187 16.88 -38.23 8.30
N LEU A 188 15.84 -38.03 9.10
CA LEU A 188 15.62 -36.82 9.88
C LEU A 188 16.28 -36.96 11.25
N PRO A 189 17.26 -36.10 11.60
CA PRO A 189 17.98 -36.23 12.87
C PRO A 189 17.06 -35.99 14.07
N LYS A 190 16.07 -35.10 13.92
CA LYS A 190 15.08 -34.75 14.92
C LYS A 190 13.75 -34.44 14.25
N VAL A 191 12.68 -34.83 14.91
CA VAL A 191 11.30 -34.61 14.49
C VAL A 191 10.56 -33.73 15.50
N TYR A 192 9.66 -32.89 15.00
CA TYR A 192 8.83 -31.98 15.78
C TYR A 192 7.35 -32.24 15.51
N SER A 193 6.49 -31.90 16.47
CA SER A 193 5.03 -32.09 16.35
C SER A 193 4.36 -31.00 15.50
N ASP A 194 4.99 -29.83 15.37
CA ASP A 194 4.45 -28.65 14.68
C ASP A 194 4.85 -28.59 13.21
N VAL A 195 6.14 -28.44 12.88
CA VAL A 195 6.64 -28.29 11.51
C VAL A 195 7.96 -29.03 11.35
N ASN A 196 8.03 -29.89 10.33
CA ASN A 196 9.23 -30.62 9.94
C ASN A 196 9.69 -30.19 8.56
N ARG A 197 11.00 -30.32 8.32
CA ARG A 197 11.65 -29.94 7.07
C ARG A 197 12.50 -31.10 6.55
N ALA A 198 12.41 -31.39 5.26
CA ALA A 198 13.25 -32.39 4.59
C ALA A 198 13.65 -31.89 3.20
N GLU A 199 14.88 -32.17 2.80
CA GLU A 199 15.42 -31.79 1.48
C GLU A 199 15.96 -33.04 0.79
N LEU A 200 15.70 -33.16 -0.51
CA LEU A 200 16.24 -34.24 -1.33
C LEU A 200 16.54 -33.75 -2.75
N LEU A 201 17.56 -34.38 -3.35
CA LEU A 201 17.89 -34.25 -4.76
C LEU A 201 17.57 -35.57 -5.45
N THR A 202 16.65 -35.54 -6.41
CA THR A 202 16.21 -36.73 -7.15
C THR A 202 16.22 -36.48 -8.65
N THR A 203 15.97 -37.51 -9.44
CA THR A 203 15.89 -37.42 -10.89
C THR A 203 14.63 -38.12 -11.37
N LEU A 204 13.93 -37.49 -12.31
CA LEU A 204 12.90 -38.13 -13.10
C LEU A 204 13.47 -38.45 -14.47
N GLY A 205 13.16 -39.62 -15.03
CA GLY A 205 13.52 -39.92 -16.42
C GLY A 205 12.96 -38.86 -17.38
N GLU A 206 13.61 -38.66 -18.53
CA GLU A 206 13.25 -37.61 -19.52
C GLU A 206 11.77 -37.68 -19.95
N ARG A 207 11.20 -38.90 -20.03
CA ARG A 207 9.78 -39.15 -20.34
C ARG A 207 8.80 -38.74 -19.22
N SER A 208 9.30 -38.58 -18.00
CA SER A 208 8.53 -38.24 -16.79
C SER A 208 8.53 -36.73 -16.51
N LEU A 209 9.57 -35.97 -16.94
CA LEU A 209 9.63 -34.51 -16.73
C LEU A 209 8.50 -33.76 -17.47
N ILE A 210 8.12 -34.22 -18.67
CA ILE A 210 7.00 -33.62 -19.44
C ILE A 210 5.65 -33.85 -18.73
N ARG A 211 5.55 -34.86 -17.85
CA ARG A 211 4.33 -35.16 -17.09
C ARG A 211 4.18 -34.24 -15.87
N LEU A 212 5.27 -33.66 -15.36
CA LEU A 212 5.22 -32.66 -14.27
C LEU A 212 4.41 -31.43 -14.69
N THR A 213 4.69 -30.89 -15.89
CA THR A 213 3.95 -29.73 -16.43
C THR A 213 2.48 -30.01 -16.70
N ARG A 214 2.09 -31.29 -16.76
CA ARG A 214 0.70 -31.71 -17.02
C ARG A 214 -0.07 -32.08 -15.74
N GLY A 215 0.56 -31.99 -14.57
CA GLY A 215 -0.08 -32.40 -13.31
C GLY A 215 -0.28 -33.91 -13.19
N GLN A 216 0.55 -34.72 -13.88
CA GLN A 216 0.39 -36.18 -13.96
C GLN A 216 1.43 -36.94 -13.11
N VAL A 217 1.98 -36.29 -12.10
CA VAL A 217 2.92 -36.90 -11.15
C VAL A 217 2.45 -36.53 -9.75
N SER A 218 2.24 -37.52 -8.88
CA SER A 218 2.00 -37.28 -7.46
C SER A 218 3.25 -37.57 -6.63
N ILE A 219 3.31 -36.96 -5.45
CA ILE A 219 4.35 -37.19 -4.45
C ILE A 219 3.68 -37.78 -3.20
N LYS A 220 4.28 -38.84 -2.65
CA LYS A 220 3.88 -39.45 -1.38
C LYS A 220 5.02 -39.40 -0.39
N ILE A 221 4.71 -39.12 0.88
CA ILE A 221 5.67 -39.14 1.98
C ILE A 221 5.11 -39.87 3.19
N TRP A 222 5.95 -40.67 3.85
CA TRP A 222 5.59 -41.38 5.08
C TRP A 222 6.82 -41.80 5.89
N SER A 223 6.67 -41.96 7.21
CA SER A 223 7.69 -42.61 8.03
C SER A 223 7.69 -44.12 7.82
N VAL A 224 8.88 -44.72 7.72
CA VAL A 224 9.02 -46.19 7.65
C VAL A 224 8.41 -46.88 8.89
N ALA A 225 8.44 -46.24 10.06
CA ALA A 225 7.87 -46.82 11.28
C ALA A 225 6.35 -46.60 11.40
N ALA A 226 5.79 -45.62 10.67
CA ALA A 226 4.36 -45.31 10.64
C ALA A 226 3.81 -45.28 9.20
N PRO A 227 3.78 -46.43 8.49
CA PRO A 227 3.40 -46.48 7.07
C PRO A 227 1.93 -46.18 6.77
N HIS A 228 1.09 -46.06 7.81
CA HIS A 228 -0.32 -45.69 7.70
C HIS A 228 -0.53 -44.16 7.74
N LEU A 229 0.47 -43.39 8.17
CA LEU A 229 0.42 -41.93 8.19
C LEU A 229 1.08 -41.38 6.91
N VAL A 230 0.31 -41.40 5.82
CA VAL A 230 0.80 -41.00 4.50
C VAL A 230 0.21 -39.63 4.13
N LEU A 231 1.08 -38.73 3.69
CA LEU A 231 0.66 -37.53 2.97
C LEU A 231 0.88 -37.71 1.47
N GLU A 232 -0.10 -37.32 0.67
CA GLU A 232 -0.05 -37.36 -0.80
C GLU A 232 -0.42 -35.99 -1.37
N GLY A 233 0.18 -35.63 -2.52
CA GLY A 233 -0.22 -34.45 -3.27
C GLY A 233 0.14 -34.56 -4.75
N VAL A 234 -0.67 -33.95 -5.61
CA VAL A 234 -0.36 -33.85 -7.04
C VAL A 234 0.63 -32.72 -7.26
N ILE A 235 1.69 -32.97 -8.04
CA ILE A 235 2.66 -31.95 -8.41
C ILE A 235 2.08 -31.11 -9.55
N THR A 236 1.83 -29.85 -9.27
CA THR A 236 1.34 -28.87 -10.26
C THR A 236 2.38 -27.77 -10.46
N PRO A 237 2.33 -27.03 -11.59
CA PRO A 237 3.00 -25.74 -11.72
C PRO A 237 2.77 -24.87 -10.49
N ARG A 238 3.79 -24.07 -10.15
CA ARG A 238 3.76 -23.19 -8.99
C ARG A 238 2.46 -22.39 -8.92
N ALA A 239 1.74 -22.53 -7.80
CA ALA A 239 0.57 -21.73 -7.51
C ALA A 239 1.01 -20.29 -7.24
N THR A 240 0.92 -19.44 -8.26
CA THR A 240 1.16 -18.00 -8.13
C THR A 240 -0.06 -17.22 -8.59
N CYS A 241 -0.33 -16.11 -7.94
CA CYS A 241 -1.29 -15.12 -8.42
C CYS A 241 -0.63 -14.08 -9.34
N ASN A 242 0.52 -14.43 -9.93
CA ASN A 242 1.17 -13.53 -10.87
C ASN A 242 0.49 -13.65 -12.22
N VAL A 243 0.24 -12.51 -12.84
CA VAL A 243 0.06 -12.42 -14.28
C VAL A 243 1.38 -11.99 -14.90
N PHE A 244 1.60 -12.34 -16.16
CA PHE A 244 2.83 -12.01 -16.86
C PHE A 244 2.52 -10.97 -17.92
N CYS A 245 3.02 -9.76 -17.72
CA CYS A 245 2.71 -8.62 -18.57
C CYS A 245 3.96 -8.17 -19.34
N ALA A 246 3.77 -7.72 -20.58
CA ALA A 246 4.80 -7.01 -21.34
C ALA A 246 4.18 -5.85 -22.10
N VAL A 247 4.91 -4.75 -22.19
CA VAL A 247 4.62 -3.67 -23.14
C VAL A 247 5.54 -3.84 -24.34
N LEU A 248 4.96 -3.90 -25.53
CA LEU A 248 5.65 -4.15 -26.78
C LEU A 248 6.04 -2.83 -27.41
N SER A 249 7.33 -2.65 -27.62
CA SER A 249 7.91 -1.46 -28.24
C SER A 249 9.06 -1.87 -29.15
N GLU A 250 9.56 -0.94 -29.96
CA GLU A 250 10.68 -1.22 -30.84
C GLU A 250 11.99 -1.30 -30.02
N PRO A 251 12.74 -2.42 -30.09
CA PRO A 251 13.93 -2.60 -29.28
C PRO A 251 15.07 -1.64 -29.68
N PRO A 252 16.08 -1.45 -28.81
CA PRO A 252 17.29 -0.71 -29.18
C PRO A 252 17.99 -1.36 -30.40
N PRO A 253 18.68 -0.56 -31.25
CA PRO A 253 19.36 -1.09 -32.43
C PRO A 253 20.55 -1.94 -31.96
N ASP A 254 20.83 -3.04 -32.64
CA ASP A 254 21.97 -3.89 -32.29
C ASP A 254 23.27 -3.11 -32.55
N PRO A 255 24.22 -3.03 -31.60
CA PRO A 255 25.47 -2.28 -31.78
C PRO A 255 26.33 -2.78 -32.94
N SER A 256 26.12 -4.01 -33.42
CA SER A 256 26.79 -4.57 -34.61
C SER A 256 26.22 -4.09 -35.94
N THR A 257 25.01 -3.53 -35.96
CA THR A 257 24.34 -2.96 -37.14
C THR A 257 24.26 -1.45 -36.97
N ALA A 258 25.35 -0.75 -37.30
CA ALA A 258 25.56 0.66 -36.98
C ALA A 258 24.66 1.68 -37.71
N LEU A 259 23.56 1.28 -38.36
CA LEU A 259 22.75 2.18 -39.21
C LEU A 259 21.26 1.89 -39.12
N SER A 260 20.49 2.96 -38.97
CA SER A 260 19.02 3.11 -38.97
C SER A 260 18.31 2.97 -37.61
N VAL A 261 18.07 4.14 -36.98
CA VAL A 261 16.83 4.32 -36.21
C VAL A 261 15.70 4.25 -37.23
N SER A 262 14.75 3.34 -37.03
CA SER A 262 13.60 3.23 -37.92
C SER A 262 12.80 4.54 -37.91
N PRO A 263 12.39 5.06 -39.07
CA PRO A 263 11.58 6.26 -39.12
C PRO A 263 10.15 5.98 -38.63
N PRO A 264 9.44 6.99 -38.10
CA PRO A 264 8.02 6.88 -37.77
C PRO A 264 7.18 6.54 -39.03
N PRO A 265 6.00 5.90 -38.88
CA PRO A 265 5.29 5.66 -37.62
C PRO A 265 5.84 4.46 -36.82
N TYR A 266 5.81 4.57 -35.50
CA TYR A 266 6.13 3.47 -34.58
C TYR A 266 4.89 2.63 -34.23
N GLY A 267 5.10 1.32 -34.17
CA GLY A 267 4.12 0.38 -33.64
C GLY A 267 4.25 0.19 -32.14
N ALA A 268 3.18 -0.25 -31.49
CA ALA A 268 3.14 -0.51 -30.07
C ALA A 268 2.17 -1.66 -29.77
N GLY A 269 2.29 -2.25 -28.58
CA GLY A 269 1.38 -3.29 -28.14
C GLY A 269 1.55 -3.63 -26.67
N TRP A 270 0.79 -4.61 -26.21
CA TRP A 270 0.98 -5.22 -24.91
C TRP A 270 0.65 -6.71 -25.01
N ALA A 271 1.19 -7.48 -24.07
CA ALA A 271 0.92 -8.90 -23.94
C ALA A 271 0.62 -9.22 -22.48
N LEU A 272 -0.35 -10.11 -22.27
CA LEU A 272 -0.76 -10.65 -21.00
C LEU A 272 -0.77 -12.18 -21.11
N VAL A 273 -0.11 -12.86 -20.17
CA VAL A 273 -0.14 -14.31 -20.04
C VAL A 273 -0.56 -14.69 -18.63
N THR A 274 -1.48 -15.64 -18.50
CA THR A 274 -1.91 -16.24 -17.22
C THR A 274 -1.67 -17.75 -17.23
N LEU A 275 -1.43 -18.33 -16.05
CA LEU A 275 -0.96 -19.71 -15.89
C LEU A 275 -1.94 -20.57 -15.08
N SER A 276 -2.66 -21.46 -15.78
CA SER A 276 -3.59 -22.40 -15.16
C SER A 276 -2.90 -23.48 -14.31
N ASN A 277 -3.64 -24.10 -13.38
CA ASN A 277 -3.14 -25.20 -12.53
C ASN A 277 -2.61 -26.42 -13.33
N ASN A 278 -3.05 -26.61 -14.57
CA ASN A 278 -2.59 -27.68 -15.46
C ASN A 278 -1.36 -27.30 -16.32
N GLY A 279 -0.78 -26.11 -16.09
CA GLY A 279 0.38 -25.60 -16.81
C GLY A 279 0.08 -24.83 -18.09
N THR A 280 -1.17 -24.79 -18.55
CA THR A 280 -1.54 -24.08 -19.78
C THR A 280 -1.29 -22.58 -19.66
N PHE A 281 -0.64 -21.99 -20.68
CA PHE A 281 -0.48 -20.54 -20.78
C PHE A 281 -1.66 -19.96 -21.57
N HIS A 282 -2.48 -19.13 -20.94
CA HIS A 282 -3.52 -18.37 -21.62
C HIS A 282 -2.95 -17.01 -21.99
N TYR A 283 -2.84 -16.73 -23.29
CA TYR A 283 -2.23 -15.50 -23.79
C TYR A 283 -3.26 -14.58 -24.44
N GLN A 284 -3.04 -13.28 -24.26
CA GLN A 284 -3.71 -12.19 -24.95
C GLN A 284 -2.65 -11.19 -25.38
N VAL A 285 -2.55 -10.93 -26.67
CA VAL A 285 -1.59 -9.97 -27.22
C VAL A 285 -2.35 -8.99 -28.11
N PHE A 286 -2.16 -7.70 -27.84
CA PHE A 286 -2.69 -6.63 -28.65
C PHE A 286 -1.55 -5.87 -29.32
N VAL A 287 -1.66 -5.65 -30.63
CA VAL A 287 -0.65 -4.94 -31.44
C VAL A 287 -1.34 -3.91 -32.31
N GLN A 288 -0.76 -2.70 -32.38
CA GLN A 288 -1.23 -1.60 -33.20
C GLN A 288 -0.04 -0.89 -33.89
N GLY A 289 -0.30 -0.26 -35.03
CA GLY A 289 0.67 0.62 -35.70
C GLY A 289 1.72 -0.10 -36.56
N LEU A 290 1.56 -1.41 -36.81
CA LEU A 290 2.31 -2.14 -37.84
C LEU A 290 1.48 -3.28 -38.44
N THR A 291 1.91 -3.77 -39.61
CA THR A 291 1.40 -5.01 -40.20
C THR A 291 2.18 -6.19 -39.63
N VAL A 292 1.50 -7.14 -38.99
CA VAL A 292 2.15 -8.30 -38.36
C VAL A 292 2.39 -9.40 -39.40
N ALA A 293 3.63 -9.86 -39.51
CA ALA A 293 4.01 -11.02 -40.33
C ALA A 293 4.17 -12.29 -39.49
N SER A 294 4.77 -12.17 -38.31
CA SER A 294 4.85 -13.26 -37.33
C SER A 294 4.72 -12.72 -35.92
N LEU A 295 4.18 -13.55 -35.03
CA LEU A 295 4.02 -13.29 -33.62
C LEU A 295 4.45 -14.54 -32.85
N THR A 296 5.56 -14.45 -32.12
CA THR A 296 6.17 -15.60 -31.43
C THR A 296 6.44 -15.29 -29.96
N LEU A 297 6.34 -16.32 -29.13
CA LEU A 297 6.92 -16.35 -27.79
C LEU A 297 8.32 -16.93 -27.92
N GLU A 298 9.32 -16.22 -27.40
CA GLU A 298 10.72 -16.62 -27.48
C GLU A 298 11.39 -16.58 -26.11
N THR A 299 12.46 -17.35 -25.97
CA THR A 299 13.37 -17.26 -24.81
C THR A 299 14.76 -16.92 -25.29
N ARG A 300 15.38 -15.92 -24.66
CA ARG A 300 16.75 -15.53 -24.98
C ARG A 300 17.74 -16.30 -24.11
N HIS A 301 18.55 -17.15 -24.73
CA HIS A 301 19.67 -17.81 -24.05
C HIS A 301 20.98 -17.49 -24.77
N ARG A 302 21.76 -16.56 -24.19
CA ARG A 302 22.97 -15.98 -24.80
C ARG A 302 22.65 -15.26 -26.13
N ARG A 303 23.21 -15.74 -27.26
CA ARG A 303 22.99 -15.20 -28.62
C ARG A 303 21.98 -16.01 -29.44
N ARG A 304 21.37 -17.05 -28.87
CA ARG A 304 20.39 -17.89 -29.57
C ARG A 304 18.99 -17.63 -29.01
N HIS A 305 18.07 -17.38 -29.93
CA HIS A 305 16.65 -17.34 -29.66
C HIS A 305 16.10 -18.75 -29.76
N ARG A 306 15.32 -19.17 -28.77
CA ARG A 306 14.56 -20.41 -28.80
C ARG A 306 13.08 -20.04 -28.82
N GLU A 307 12.40 -20.40 -29.91
CA GLU A 307 10.96 -20.28 -30.02
C GLU A 307 10.29 -21.19 -28.99
N VAL A 308 9.39 -20.61 -28.19
CA VAL A 308 8.54 -21.30 -27.22
C VAL A 308 7.22 -21.71 -27.88
N SER A 309 6.60 -20.78 -28.61
CA SER A 309 5.37 -21.03 -29.37
C SER A 309 5.17 -19.98 -30.45
N ASP A 310 4.71 -20.41 -31.63
CA ASP A 310 4.20 -19.52 -32.67
C ASP A 310 2.72 -19.20 -32.41
N LEU A 311 2.40 -17.91 -32.27
CA LEU A 311 1.05 -17.39 -32.02
C LEU A 311 0.42 -16.80 -33.29
N THR A 312 1.15 -16.77 -34.41
CA THR A 312 0.76 -16.10 -35.66
C THR A 312 -0.60 -16.57 -36.17
N ALA A 313 -0.92 -17.86 -36.05
CA ALA A 313 -2.20 -18.42 -36.46
C ALA A 313 -3.42 -17.88 -35.68
N SER A 314 -3.21 -17.40 -34.45
CA SER A 314 -4.25 -16.81 -33.60
C SER A 314 -4.49 -15.32 -33.85
N TYR A 315 -3.60 -14.66 -34.61
CA TYR A 315 -3.62 -13.23 -34.82
C TYR A 315 -4.68 -12.81 -35.85
N ARG A 316 -5.64 -11.97 -35.45
CA ARG A 316 -6.66 -11.33 -36.30
C ARG A 316 -6.96 -9.93 -35.79
N ASP A 317 -7.02 -8.96 -36.70
CA ASP A 317 -7.48 -7.58 -36.43
C ASP A 317 -6.81 -6.90 -35.21
N GLY A 318 -5.50 -7.06 -35.06
CA GLY A 318 -4.73 -6.46 -33.95
C GLY A 318 -4.66 -7.31 -32.68
N TRP A 319 -5.39 -8.43 -32.64
CA TRP A 319 -5.49 -9.30 -31.47
C TRP A 319 -4.96 -10.70 -31.74
N ALA A 320 -4.24 -11.28 -30.78
CA ALA A 320 -3.91 -12.70 -30.73
C ALA A 320 -4.30 -13.25 -29.37
N ASN A 321 -5.34 -14.08 -29.33
CA ASN A 321 -5.88 -14.67 -28.12
C ASN A 321 -5.93 -16.19 -28.27
N GLY A 322 -5.44 -16.91 -27.27
CA GLY A 322 -5.47 -18.38 -27.30
C GLY A 322 -4.77 -19.03 -26.12
N THR A 323 -4.49 -20.32 -26.27
CA THR A 323 -3.86 -21.15 -25.25
C THR A 323 -2.65 -21.89 -25.79
N TYR A 324 -1.64 -22.06 -24.94
CA TYR A 324 -0.52 -22.95 -25.16
C TYR A 324 -0.57 -24.08 -24.12
N GLU A 325 -1.13 -25.21 -24.52
CA GLU A 325 -1.57 -26.31 -23.64
C GLU A 325 -0.44 -27.29 -23.25
N ARG A 326 0.70 -27.25 -23.93
CA ARG A 326 1.80 -28.21 -23.72
C ARG A 326 3.17 -27.54 -23.49
N PRO A 327 3.31 -26.64 -22.51
CA PRO A 327 4.61 -26.09 -22.15
C PRO A 327 5.55 -27.16 -21.62
N THR A 328 6.82 -27.05 -21.99
CA THR A 328 7.88 -27.79 -21.31
C THR A 328 8.21 -27.14 -19.96
N TYR A 329 8.84 -27.87 -19.04
CA TYR A 329 9.26 -27.28 -17.76
C TYR A 329 10.23 -26.10 -17.96
N ARG A 330 11.01 -26.09 -19.06
CA ARG A 330 11.90 -24.98 -19.42
C ARG A 330 11.12 -23.73 -19.83
N ASP A 331 9.96 -23.90 -20.44
CA ASP A 331 9.09 -22.78 -20.85
C ASP A 331 8.38 -22.21 -19.62
N LEU A 332 7.90 -23.09 -18.73
CA LEU A 332 7.32 -22.70 -17.44
C LEU A 332 8.34 -21.98 -16.55
N ASP A 333 9.54 -22.54 -16.38
CA ASP A 333 10.63 -21.91 -15.62
C ASP A 333 11.04 -20.55 -16.22
N ALA A 334 11.12 -20.46 -17.56
CA ALA A 334 11.41 -19.20 -18.22
C ALA A 334 10.31 -18.15 -17.99
N LEU A 335 9.03 -18.55 -18.04
CA LEU A 335 7.90 -17.64 -17.79
C LEU A 335 7.93 -17.14 -16.34
N LEU A 336 8.04 -18.05 -15.37
CA LEU A 336 8.08 -17.73 -13.93
C LEU A 336 9.24 -16.78 -13.57
N ARG A 337 10.37 -16.86 -14.28
CA ARG A 337 11.55 -16.00 -14.09
C ARG A 337 11.53 -14.71 -14.91
N GLY A 338 10.49 -14.49 -15.71
CA GLY A 338 10.38 -13.33 -16.60
C GLY A 338 11.41 -13.31 -17.73
N LEU A 339 11.72 -14.47 -18.30
CA LEU A 339 12.71 -14.66 -19.38
C LEU A 339 12.05 -14.94 -20.75
N VAL A 340 10.72 -14.98 -20.80
CA VAL A 340 9.97 -15.12 -22.06
C VAL A 340 9.75 -13.74 -22.65
N GLU A 341 10.05 -13.60 -23.93
CA GLU A 341 9.85 -12.39 -24.71
C GLU A 341 8.75 -12.62 -25.73
N VAL A 342 7.91 -11.62 -25.94
CA VAL A 342 6.97 -11.58 -27.06
C VAL A 342 7.64 -10.81 -28.18
N VAL A 343 7.74 -11.45 -29.34
CA VAL A 343 8.38 -10.87 -30.52
C VAL A 343 7.36 -10.78 -31.65
N VAL A 344 7.21 -9.58 -32.20
CA VAL A 344 6.30 -9.29 -33.32
C VAL A 344 7.14 -8.83 -34.50
N ALA A 345 7.21 -9.60 -35.58
CA ALA A 345 7.89 -9.16 -36.80
C ALA A 345 6.93 -8.41 -37.72
N ALA A 346 7.38 -7.27 -38.25
CA ALA A 346 6.62 -6.50 -39.21
C ALA A 346 6.68 -7.12 -40.61
N GLY A 347 5.55 -7.06 -41.33
CA GLY A 347 5.46 -7.43 -42.74
C GLY A 347 6.14 -6.41 -43.67
N GLY A 348 6.30 -6.80 -44.94
CA GLY A 348 6.76 -5.90 -45.99
C GLY A 348 8.28 -5.69 -46.06
N GLY A 349 9.09 -6.58 -45.49
CA GLY A 349 10.56 -6.58 -45.69
C GLY A 349 11.31 -5.45 -45.00
N THR A 350 10.67 -4.71 -44.09
CA THR A 350 11.28 -3.58 -43.35
C THR A 350 12.24 -4.03 -42.25
N GLY A 351 12.20 -5.31 -41.85
CA GLY A 351 13.01 -5.85 -40.75
C GLY A 351 12.63 -5.31 -39.37
N ARG A 352 11.55 -4.52 -39.26
CA ARG A 352 11.09 -3.94 -37.99
C ARG A 352 10.49 -5.03 -37.11
N ARG A 353 10.70 -4.90 -35.81
CA ARG A 353 10.11 -5.80 -34.82
C ARG A 353 9.67 -5.03 -33.58
N LEU A 354 8.58 -5.46 -32.96
CA LEU A 354 8.29 -5.11 -31.57
C LEU A 354 8.75 -6.23 -30.66
N GLN A 355 9.21 -5.85 -29.48
CA GLN A 355 9.68 -6.78 -28.46
C GLN A 355 9.23 -6.29 -27.09
N GLY A 356 8.87 -7.23 -26.22
CA GLY A 356 8.65 -6.97 -24.80
C GLY A 356 8.85 -8.23 -23.97
N THR A 357 9.44 -8.06 -22.78
CA THR A 357 9.72 -9.17 -21.86
C THR A 357 8.55 -9.36 -20.90
N LEU A 358 7.99 -10.56 -20.86
CA LEU A 358 6.90 -10.93 -19.96
C LEU A 358 7.42 -10.95 -18.53
N SER A 359 7.10 -9.93 -17.77
CA SER A 359 7.51 -9.80 -16.37
C SER A 359 6.41 -10.30 -15.44
N PRO A 360 6.72 -11.07 -14.38
CA PRO A 360 5.73 -11.45 -13.39
C PRO A 360 5.29 -10.23 -12.58
N VAL A 361 3.98 -10.02 -12.54
CA VAL A 361 3.33 -8.94 -11.79
C VAL A 361 2.24 -9.57 -10.95
N ALA A 362 2.29 -9.31 -9.65
CA ALA A 362 1.25 -9.78 -8.74
C ALA A 362 -0.08 -9.09 -9.07
N VAL A 363 -1.18 -9.84 -9.05
CA VAL A 363 -2.52 -9.27 -9.26
C VAL A 363 -2.81 -8.20 -8.19
N THR A 364 -3.06 -6.99 -8.65
CA THR A 364 -3.58 -5.84 -7.90
C THR A 364 -5.05 -5.63 -8.25
N GLU A 365 -5.74 -4.75 -7.52
CA GLU A 365 -7.12 -4.35 -7.86
C GLU A 365 -7.24 -3.79 -9.28
N ALA A 366 -6.27 -3.00 -9.75
CA ALA A 366 -6.26 -2.51 -11.13
C ALA A 366 -6.09 -3.66 -12.14
N LEU A 367 -5.20 -4.61 -11.87
CA LEU A 367 -4.94 -5.76 -12.74
C LEU A 367 -6.10 -6.76 -12.82
N ARG A 368 -7.02 -6.76 -11.84
CA ARG A 368 -8.28 -7.51 -11.94
C ARG A 368 -9.20 -6.98 -13.05
N SER A 369 -8.94 -5.77 -13.58
CA SER A 369 -9.64 -5.26 -14.76
C SER A 369 -9.34 -6.09 -16.02
N ARG A 370 -10.28 -6.13 -16.97
CA ARG A 370 -10.22 -7.05 -18.11
C ARG A 370 -9.00 -6.84 -19.01
N GLN A 371 -8.69 -5.58 -19.38
CA GLN A 371 -7.69 -5.26 -20.40
C GLN A 371 -7.03 -3.91 -20.12
N PRO A 372 -5.70 -3.78 -20.31
CA PRO A 372 -5.02 -2.49 -20.20
C PRO A 372 -5.33 -1.58 -21.38
N VAL A 373 -5.26 -0.29 -21.12
CA VAL A 373 -5.25 0.78 -22.12
C VAL A 373 -3.85 0.89 -22.69
N LEU A 374 -3.69 0.66 -23.99
CA LEU A 374 -2.44 0.93 -24.71
C LEU A 374 -2.28 2.45 -24.91
N LEU A 375 -1.26 3.05 -24.30
CA LEU A 375 -0.83 4.41 -24.59
C LEU A 375 0.35 4.34 -25.57
N ALA A 376 0.18 4.92 -26.75
CA ALA A 376 1.22 4.93 -27.77
C ALA A 376 1.25 6.25 -28.52
N SER A 377 2.34 6.47 -29.25
CA SER A 377 2.46 7.58 -30.19
C SER A 377 3.19 7.10 -31.43
N PRO A 378 2.72 7.46 -32.64
CA PRO A 378 3.43 7.10 -33.87
C PRO A 378 4.77 7.83 -34.00
N LEU A 379 5.04 8.84 -33.15
CA LEU A 379 6.20 9.73 -33.25
C LEU A 379 7.41 9.28 -32.43
N VAL A 380 7.21 8.42 -31.42
CA VAL A 380 8.29 7.92 -30.55
C VAL A 380 8.19 6.41 -30.35
N PRO A 381 9.32 5.69 -30.26
CA PRO A 381 9.36 4.25 -30.00
C PRO A 381 9.16 3.96 -28.50
N MET A 382 8.10 4.52 -27.92
CA MET A 382 7.69 4.32 -26.53
C MET A 382 6.21 3.99 -26.47
N ALA A 383 5.87 3.11 -25.55
CA ALA A 383 4.51 2.68 -25.29
C ALA A 383 4.31 2.48 -23.78
N ALA A 384 3.05 2.51 -23.35
CA ALA A 384 2.66 2.13 -22.00
C ALA A 384 1.38 1.31 -22.03
N ALA A 385 1.23 0.42 -21.05
CA ALA A 385 -0.01 -0.27 -20.75
C ALA A 385 -0.51 0.22 -19.38
N VAL A 386 -1.77 0.66 -19.33
CA VAL A 386 -2.38 1.18 -18.09
C VAL A 386 -3.65 0.40 -17.76
N TRP A 387 -3.66 -0.29 -16.62
CA TRP A 387 -4.86 -0.91 -16.08
C TRP A 387 -5.60 0.09 -15.19
N VAL A 388 -6.94 0.06 -15.22
CA VAL A 388 -7.78 0.95 -14.41
C VAL A 388 -8.97 0.14 -13.88
N ALA A 389 -9.20 0.19 -12.57
CA ALA A 389 -10.35 -0.42 -11.92
C ALA A 389 -10.96 0.53 -10.87
N VAL A 390 -12.25 0.38 -10.61
CA VAL A 390 -12.96 1.13 -9.56
C VAL A 390 -13.58 0.13 -8.59
N ASP A 391 -13.24 0.24 -7.31
CA ASP A 391 -13.75 -0.64 -6.26
C ASP A 391 -15.11 -0.19 -5.71
N SER A 392 -15.69 -0.98 -4.80
CA SER A 392 -16.98 -0.71 -4.14
C SER A 392 -16.96 0.53 -3.25
N ALA A 393 -15.77 0.97 -2.80
CA ALA A 393 -15.56 2.21 -2.07
C ALA A 393 -15.35 3.42 -2.99
N CYS A 394 -15.52 3.24 -4.31
CA CYS A 394 -15.32 4.24 -5.36
C CYS A 394 -13.87 4.77 -5.45
N VAL A 395 -12.89 4.00 -4.96
CA VAL A 395 -11.47 4.27 -5.19
C VAL A 395 -11.11 3.81 -6.60
N THR A 396 -10.42 4.66 -7.35
CA THR A 396 -9.88 4.29 -8.65
C THR A 396 -8.44 3.83 -8.52
N HIS A 397 -8.19 2.55 -8.82
CA HIS A 397 -6.87 1.93 -8.82
C HIS A 397 -6.31 1.92 -10.24
N TYR A 398 -5.02 2.21 -10.41
CA TYR A 398 -4.36 2.18 -11.70
C TYR A 398 -2.91 1.71 -11.61
N ASP A 399 -2.55 0.88 -12.60
CA ASP A 399 -1.23 0.29 -12.72
C ASP A 399 -0.67 0.66 -14.08
N VAL A 400 0.52 1.25 -14.09
CA VAL A 400 1.19 1.75 -15.29
C VAL A 400 2.46 0.94 -15.52
N MET A 401 2.63 0.44 -16.74
CA MET A 401 3.89 -0.13 -17.22
C MET A 401 4.31 0.60 -18.47
N VAL A 402 5.57 1.02 -18.55
CA VAL A 402 6.16 1.75 -19.67
C VAL A 402 7.26 0.90 -20.29
N ALA A 403 7.38 0.94 -21.62
CA ALA A 403 8.49 0.35 -22.33
C ALA A 403 8.92 1.20 -23.54
N GLY A 404 10.13 0.93 -24.02
CA GLY A 404 10.70 1.58 -25.18
C GLY A 404 11.93 2.41 -24.83
N ARG A 405 12.30 3.32 -25.73
CA ARG A 405 13.52 4.11 -25.59
C ARG A 405 13.20 5.52 -25.08
N PRO A 406 13.60 5.88 -23.85
CA PRO A 406 13.40 7.23 -23.36
C PRO A 406 14.13 8.25 -24.23
N PRO A 407 13.52 9.44 -24.47
CA PRO A 407 14.18 10.52 -25.17
C PRO A 407 15.46 10.93 -24.41
N GLY A 408 16.52 11.26 -25.15
CA GLY A 408 17.81 11.65 -24.55
C GLY A 408 18.66 10.48 -24.02
N GLY A 409 18.21 9.22 -24.13
CA GLY A 409 19.00 8.05 -23.75
C GLY A 409 19.16 7.84 -22.24
N ALA A 410 18.25 8.40 -21.43
CA ALA A 410 18.22 8.18 -19.98
C ALA A 410 18.07 6.70 -19.62
N ALA A 411 18.53 6.32 -18.42
CA ALA A 411 18.42 4.93 -17.93
C ALA A 411 16.97 4.55 -17.56
N GLU A 412 16.19 5.53 -17.10
CA GLU A 412 14.77 5.38 -16.76
C GLU A 412 13.97 6.54 -17.35
N PRO A 413 12.71 6.33 -17.78
CA PRO A 413 11.87 7.42 -18.27
C PRO A 413 11.32 8.25 -17.09
N SER A 414 11.12 9.55 -17.36
CA SER A 414 10.39 10.45 -16.48
C SER A 414 9.08 10.85 -17.16
N TRP A 415 7.96 10.72 -16.46
CA TRP A 415 6.64 10.92 -17.06
C TRP A 415 5.60 11.41 -16.04
N SER A 416 4.51 11.98 -16.57
CA SER A 416 3.30 12.32 -15.84
C SER A 416 2.09 11.63 -16.48
N LEU A 417 1.05 11.35 -15.68
CA LEU A 417 -0.17 10.67 -16.13
C LEU A 417 -1.38 11.55 -15.91
N VAL A 418 -2.16 11.77 -16.97
CA VAL A 418 -3.34 12.64 -16.96
C VAL A 418 -4.54 11.86 -17.46
N LEU A 419 -5.63 11.88 -16.70
CA LEU A 419 -6.95 11.47 -17.17
C LEU A 419 -7.60 12.67 -17.87
N ARG A 420 -7.94 12.50 -19.14
CA ARG A 420 -8.58 13.51 -19.97
C ARG A 420 -9.92 13.01 -20.46
N GLU A 421 -10.95 13.80 -20.25
CA GLU A 421 -12.31 13.47 -20.70
C GLU A 421 -12.61 14.26 -21.98
N GLU A 422 -13.01 13.56 -23.06
CA GLU A 422 -13.51 14.20 -24.28
C GLU A 422 -15.00 13.96 -24.37
N ASP A 423 -15.80 14.93 -23.94
CA ASP A 423 -17.23 14.89 -24.14
C ASP A 423 -17.66 15.85 -25.24
N LYS A 424 -18.31 15.34 -26.29
CA LYS A 424 -18.94 16.14 -27.35
C LYS A 424 -20.47 16.07 -27.29
N SER A 425 -21.02 15.37 -26.29
CA SER A 425 -22.41 14.92 -26.23
C SER A 425 -23.11 15.27 -24.90
N TYR A 426 -22.37 15.72 -23.90
CA TYR A 426 -22.86 15.98 -22.55
C TYR A 426 -22.86 17.47 -22.23
N ASP A 427 -23.78 17.86 -21.37
CA ASP A 427 -24.15 19.23 -21.03
C ASP A 427 -22.93 20.17 -20.85
N PRO A 428 -22.84 21.28 -21.60
CA PRO A 428 -21.70 22.20 -21.60
C PRO A 428 -21.47 22.91 -20.25
N ARG A 429 -22.33 22.73 -19.25
CA ARG A 429 -22.10 23.21 -17.87
C ARG A 429 -21.02 22.43 -17.12
N TYR A 430 -20.61 21.26 -17.59
CA TYR A 430 -19.56 20.46 -16.97
C TYR A 430 -18.23 20.62 -17.71
N GLU A 431 -17.58 21.78 -17.56
CA GLU A 431 -16.32 22.11 -18.24
C GLU A 431 -15.24 21.02 -18.07
N LEU A 432 -14.55 20.76 -19.19
CA LEU A 432 -13.46 19.84 -19.41
C LEU A 432 -12.61 19.56 -18.15
N GLN A 433 -12.61 18.31 -17.68
CA GLN A 433 -11.77 17.83 -16.60
C GLN A 433 -10.54 17.12 -17.18
N ARG A 434 -9.39 17.76 -17.04
CA ARG A 434 -8.09 17.08 -17.02
C ARG A 434 -7.76 16.90 -15.56
N VAL A 435 -7.58 15.66 -15.13
CA VAL A 435 -7.16 15.35 -13.76
C VAL A 435 -5.74 14.81 -13.86
N SER A 436 -4.78 15.51 -13.27
CA SER A 436 -3.43 14.98 -13.16
C SER A 436 -3.46 13.86 -12.14
N LEU A 437 -3.24 12.61 -12.55
CA LEU A 437 -3.18 11.47 -11.63
C LEU A 437 -1.81 11.38 -10.96
N GLU A 438 -0.76 11.73 -11.70
CA GLU A 438 0.64 11.74 -11.27
C GLU A 438 1.40 12.85 -12.00
N ASP A 439 2.15 13.69 -11.28
CA ASP A 439 2.81 14.87 -11.84
C ASP A 439 4.26 14.63 -12.31
N GLU A 440 5.05 13.84 -11.59
CA GLU A 440 6.43 13.51 -11.99
C GLU A 440 6.85 12.17 -11.39
N VAL A 441 6.91 11.14 -12.25
CA VAL A 441 7.28 9.78 -11.90
C VAL A 441 8.54 9.41 -12.68
N GLN A 442 9.57 8.99 -11.96
CA GLN A 442 10.76 8.39 -12.55
C GLN A 442 10.68 6.87 -12.42
N GLY A 443 10.69 6.16 -13.54
CA GLY A 443 10.72 4.69 -13.56
C GLY A 443 9.81 4.05 -14.61
N TRP A 444 9.93 2.73 -14.75
CA TRP A 444 9.22 1.93 -15.76
C TRP A 444 7.83 1.44 -15.33
N GLU A 445 7.53 1.50 -14.04
CA GLU A 445 6.27 0.97 -13.48
C GLU A 445 5.80 1.81 -12.29
N LEU A 446 4.49 1.92 -12.14
CA LEU A 446 3.83 2.54 -10.99
C LEU A 446 2.54 1.80 -10.64
N PHE A 447 2.31 1.56 -9.35
CA PHE A 447 1.05 1.01 -8.81
C PHE A 447 0.47 2.04 -7.86
N SER A 448 -0.73 2.53 -8.11
CA SER A 448 -1.28 3.67 -7.39
C SER A 448 -2.81 3.65 -7.36
N HIS A 449 -3.38 4.53 -6.55
CA HIS A 449 -4.81 4.70 -6.43
C HIS A 449 -5.15 6.17 -6.19
N THR A 450 -6.39 6.53 -6.48
CA THR A 450 -6.92 7.86 -6.26
C THR A 450 -8.37 7.83 -5.82
N LEU A 451 -8.70 8.68 -4.86
CA LEU A 451 -10.06 8.99 -4.41
C LEU A 451 -10.58 10.32 -4.99
N VAL A 452 -9.75 10.95 -5.83
CA VAL A 452 -9.97 12.30 -6.35
C VAL A 452 -11.05 12.33 -7.44
N LEU A 453 -11.30 11.20 -8.10
CA LEU A 453 -12.31 11.13 -9.16
C LEU A 453 -13.72 11.24 -8.57
N MET A 454 -14.45 12.28 -9.00
CA MET A 454 -15.84 12.50 -8.60
C MET A 454 -16.80 11.54 -9.32
N GLN A 455 -18.04 11.40 -8.84
CA GLN A 455 -19.06 10.55 -9.48
C GLN A 455 -19.29 10.90 -10.95
N VAL A 456 -19.10 12.17 -11.36
CA VAL A 456 -19.14 12.62 -12.76
C VAL A 456 -18.05 11.91 -13.58
N SER A 457 -16.80 11.97 -13.13
CA SER A 457 -15.66 11.32 -13.79
C SER A 457 -15.81 9.80 -13.82
N LEU A 458 -16.30 9.20 -12.73
CA LEU A 458 -16.59 7.75 -12.67
C LEU A 458 -17.69 7.35 -13.66
N SER A 459 -18.73 8.18 -13.81
CA SER A 459 -19.77 8.00 -14.83
C SER A 459 -19.21 8.08 -16.25
N ARG A 460 -18.27 9.01 -16.50
CA ARG A 460 -17.58 9.17 -17.79
C ARG A 460 -16.60 8.04 -18.10
N LEU A 461 -15.94 7.47 -17.09
CA LEU A 461 -15.13 6.26 -17.22
C LEU A 461 -16.01 5.08 -17.69
N ARG A 462 -17.17 4.88 -17.06
CA ARG A 462 -18.15 3.85 -17.45
C ARG A 462 -18.71 4.08 -18.85
N ALA A 463 -18.90 5.33 -19.25
CA ALA A 463 -19.39 5.70 -20.58
C ALA A 463 -18.30 5.61 -21.68
N GLU A 464 -17.07 5.23 -21.34
CA GLU A 464 -15.95 5.12 -22.27
C GLU A 464 -15.69 6.41 -23.08
N VAL A 465 -15.80 7.57 -22.43
CA VAL A 465 -15.47 8.89 -23.02
C VAL A 465 -14.16 9.47 -22.47
N SER A 466 -13.42 8.65 -21.72
CA SER A 466 -12.17 9.03 -21.07
C SER A 466 -10.95 8.54 -21.85
N TYR A 467 -9.89 9.34 -21.81
CA TYR A 467 -8.59 9.07 -22.40
C TYR A 467 -7.52 9.21 -21.32
N LEU A 468 -6.48 8.39 -21.42
CA LEU A 468 -5.28 8.55 -20.61
C LEU A 468 -4.19 9.13 -21.52
N ASP A 469 -3.53 10.17 -21.01
CA ASP A 469 -2.39 10.80 -21.64
C ASP A 469 -1.18 10.63 -20.72
N LEU A 470 -0.11 10.03 -21.22
CA LEU A 470 1.18 9.96 -20.55
C LEU A 470 2.13 10.94 -21.23
N HIS A 471 2.62 11.92 -20.48
CA HIS A 471 3.54 12.95 -20.97
C HIS A 471 4.97 12.62 -20.58
N LEU A 472 5.84 12.45 -21.56
CA LEU A 472 7.27 12.17 -21.36
C LEU A 472 8.03 13.48 -21.10
N VAL A 473 8.76 13.54 -19.99
CA VAL A 473 9.61 14.68 -19.60
C VAL A 473 11.04 14.48 -20.16
N PRO A 474 11.73 15.51 -20.69
CA PRO A 474 11.33 16.92 -20.78
C PRO A 474 10.59 17.29 -22.09
N ASN A 475 10.63 16.42 -23.10
CA ASN A 475 10.13 16.74 -24.46
C ASN A 475 8.59 16.90 -24.55
N SER A 476 7.87 16.70 -23.45
CA SER A 476 6.40 16.73 -23.32
C SER A 476 5.68 15.88 -24.38
N THR A 477 6.35 14.83 -24.87
CA THR A 477 5.79 13.96 -25.90
C THR A 477 4.66 13.14 -25.29
N ARG A 478 3.51 13.16 -25.94
CA ARG A 478 2.28 12.56 -25.42
C ARG A 478 2.03 11.18 -26.02
N LEU A 479 1.91 10.17 -25.16
CA LEU A 479 1.34 8.87 -25.48
C LEU A 479 -0.14 8.89 -25.06
N THR A 480 -1.05 8.54 -25.96
CA THR A 480 -2.49 8.61 -25.69
C THR A 480 -3.16 7.27 -25.92
N GLY A 481 -4.13 6.93 -25.09
CA GLY A 481 -5.01 5.77 -25.27
C GLY A 481 -6.41 6.02 -24.72
N LYS A 482 -7.41 5.40 -25.36
CA LYS A 482 -8.81 5.51 -24.94
C LYS A 482 -9.14 4.47 -23.87
N VAL A 483 -9.71 4.89 -22.75
CA VAL A 483 -10.16 4.00 -21.68
C VAL A 483 -11.44 3.28 -22.12
N ARG A 484 -11.46 1.96 -22.00
CA ARG A 484 -12.59 1.10 -22.39
C ARG A 484 -12.79 -0.02 -21.37
N GLY A 485 -14.01 -0.50 -21.22
CA GLY A 485 -14.31 -1.69 -20.44
C GLY A 485 -14.07 -1.59 -18.93
N VAL A 486 -14.00 -0.38 -18.37
CA VAL A 486 -13.86 -0.17 -16.92
C VAL A 486 -15.21 -0.41 -16.25
N SER A 487 -15.26 -1.39 -15.35
CA SER A 487 -16.45 -1.66 -14.53
C SER A 487 -16.51 -0.65 -13.38
N VAL A 488 -17.63 0.07 -13.28
CA VAL A 488 -17.86 1.05 -12.20
C VAL A 488 -19.12 0.63 -11.44
N PRO A 489 -19.03 0.37 -10.12
CA PRO A 489 -20.17 0.00 -9.30
C PRO A 489 -21.30 1.04 -9.37
N ALA A 490 -22.55 0.57 -9.34
CA ALA A 490 -23.72 1.45 -9.49
C ALA A 490 -23.78 2.54 -8.39
N ALA A 491 -23.32 2.24 -7.18
CA ALA A 491 -23.24 3.19 -6.06
C ALA A 491 -22.26 4.36 -6.33
N CYS A 492 -21.31 4.20 -7.25
CA CYS A 492 -20.31 5.21 -7.60
C CYS A 492 -20.74 6.10 -8.77
N LEU A 493 -21.89 5.80 -9.39
CA LEU A 493 -22.39 6.55 -10.53
C LEU A 493 -23.30 7.69 -10.08
N LEU A 494 -23.38 8.71 -10.91
CA LEU A 494 -24.39 9.76 -10.73
C LEU A 494 -25.78 9.17 -11.00
N ASP A 495 -26.70 9.38 -10.06
CA ASP A 495 -28.11 9.08 -10.28
C ASP A 495 -28.71 10.11 -11.27
N PRO A 496 -29.16 9.69 -12.46
CA PRO A 496 -29.79 10.60 -13.43
C PRO A 496 -31.07 11.25 -12.89
N ALA A 497 -31.74 10.67 -11.89
CA ALA A 497 -32.92 11.27 -11.26
C ALA A 497 -32.58 12.49 -10.39
N GLN A 498 -31.40 12.50 -9.75
CA GLN A 498 -30.94 13.63 -8.93
C GLN A 498 -30.39 14.79 -9.78
N ALA A 499 -29.82 14.50 -10.96
CA ALA A 499 -29.34 15.52 -11.90
C ALA A 499 -30.45 16.44 -12.43
N SER A 500 -31.72 15.98 -12.38
CA SER A 500 -32.90 16.75 -12.82
C SER A 500 -33.59 17.56 -11.70
N LYS A 501 -33.24 17.32 -10.43
CA LYS A 501 -33.95 17.88 -9.26
C LYS A 501 -33.08 18.69 -8.31
N SER A 502 -31.78 18.86 -8.57
CA SER A 502 -30.97 19.81 -7.80
C SER A 502 -31.21 21.25 -8.31
N PRO A 503 -31.60 22.20 -7.45
CA PRO A 503 -31.81 23.60 -7.85
C PRO A 503 -30.49 24.39 -7.90
N CYS A 504 -29.37 23.78 -8.29
CA CYS A 504 -28.06 24.43 -8.24
C CYS A 504 -27.27 24.21 -9.54
N PRO A 505 -26.96 25.28 -10.30
CA PRO A 505 -26.30 25.19 -11.59
C PRO A 505 -24.75 25.16 -11.52
N ASN A 506 -24.14 25.24 -10.33
CA ASN A 506 -22.67 25.21 -10.14
C ASN A 506 -22.23 24.10 -9.17
N LEU A 507 -21.09 23.48 -9.50
CA LEU A 507 -20.49 22.29 -8.85
C LEU A 507 -20.04 22.51 -7.39
N ASP A 508 -20.05 23.74 -6.88
CA ASP A 508 -19.61 24.06 -5.51
C ASP A 508 -20.50 23.49 -4.41
N CYS A 509 -21.76 23.16 -4.70
CA CYS A 509 -22.70 22.62 -3.72
C CYS A 509 -22.63 21.09 -3.56
N VAL A 510 -21.92 20.37 -4.44
CA VAL A 510 -21.59 18.94 -4.25
C VAL A 510 -20.31 18.79 -3.41
N LEU A 511 -19.58 19.88 -3.19
CA LEU A 511 -18.33 19.93 -2.42
C LEU A 511 -18.52 20.27 -0.94
N ASP A 512 -19.75 20.50 -0.47
CA ASP A 512 -19.98 20.75 0.95
C ASP A 512 -19.86 19.44 1.73
N GLY A 513 -18.74 19.30 2.42
CA GLY A 513 -18.26 18.09 3.11
C GLY A 513 -19.06 17.70 4.34
N SER A 514 -20.36 17.42 4.17
CA SER A 514 -21.20 16.86 5.24
C SER A 514 -21.62 15.41 4.96
N ASN A 515 -20.83 14.64 4.20
CA ASN A 515 -20.97 13.18 4.15
C ASN A 515 -19.86 12.52 5.00
N PRO A 516 -20.14 12.00 6.21
CA PRO A 516 -19.15 11.43 7.13
C PRO A 516 -18.50 10.10 6.67
N GLN A 517 -18.68 9.68 5.41
CA GLN A 517 -18.33 8.34 4.93
C GLN A 517 -17.35 8.34 3.74
N ARG A 518 -16.47 9.34 3.62
CA ARG A 518 -15.29 9.21 2.75
C ARG A 518 -14.11 8.70 3.56
N ALA A 519 -13.54 7.58 3.14
CA ALA A 519 -12.28 7.07 3.66
C ALA A 519 -11.19 8.16 3.59
N PRO A 520 -10.29 8.28 4.58
CA PRO A 520 -9.23 9.29 4.57
C PRO A 520 -8.37 9.13 3.31
N THR A 521 -8.37 10.14 2.45
CA THR A 521 -7.57 10.12 1.22
C THR A 521 -6.14 10.53 1.55
N ASN A 522 -5.12 9.90 0.94
CA ASN A 522 -3.72 10.32 1.11
C ASN A 522 -3.25 11.26 -0.02
N LYS A 523 -4.19 11.83 -0.79
CA LYS A 523 -3.92 12.71 -1.94
C LYS A 523 -4.96 13.83 -1.98
N CYS A 524 -4.53 15.06 -2.27
CA CYS A 524 -5.38 16.25 -2.35
C CYS A 524 -5.47 16.77 -3.79
N LEU A 525 -6.58 17.42 -4.13
CA LEU A 525 -6.83 18.04 -5.44
C LEU A 525 -6.99 19.55 -5.30
N ASP A 526 -6.21 20.35 -6.02
CA ASP A 526 -6.34 21.81 -6.02
C ASP A 526 -7.38 22.34 -7.03
N GLU A 527 -7.57 23.66 -7.07
CA GLU A 527 -8.50 24.34 -7.98
C GLU A 527 -8.14 24.12 -9.47
N GLU A 528 -6.87 23.85 -9.78
CA GLU A 528 -6.36 23.56 -11.13
C GLU A 528 -6.44 22.06 -11.49
N LYS A 529 -7.05 21.23 -10.64
CA LYS A 529 -7.19 19.77 -10.79
C LYS A 529 -5.84 19.03 -10.79
N LYS A 530 -4.86 19.57 -10.06
CA LYS A 530 -3.55 18.94 -9.80
C LYS A 530 -3.56 18.15 -8.49
N VAL A 531 -2.95 16.96 -8.52
CA VAL A 531 -2.98 16.02 -7.40
C VAL A 531 -1.67 16.05 -6.61
N TYR A 532 -1.79 16.35 -5.32
CA TYR A 532 -0.68 16.42 -4.39
C TYR A 532 -0.71 15.22 -3.43
N ASN A 533 0.45 14.57 -3.23
CA ASN A 533 0.58 13.53 -2.22
C ASN A 533 0.48 14.12 -0.80
N ASN A 534 0.01 13.33 0.16
CA ASN A 534 -0.03 13.72 1.57
C ASN A 534 1.38 14.13 2.06
N GLY A 535 1.44 15.29 2.71
CA GLY A 535 2.67 15.91 3.21
C GLY A 535 3.38 16.82 2.21
N VAL A 536 2.97 16.86 0.94
CA VAL A 536 3.58 17.78 -0.06
C VAL A 536 3.20 19.23 0.26
N ILE A 537 4.17 20.13 0.11
CA ILE A 537 4.04 21.58 0.32
C ILE A 537 4.35 22.28 -1.00
N TRP A 538 3.54 23.25 -1.41
CA TRP A 538 3.75 24.00 -2.65
C TRP A 538 3.32 25.46 -2.53
N LYS A 539 3.87 26.29 -3.42
CA LYS A 539 3.44 27.68 -3.59
C LYS A 539 2.17 27.73 -4.43
N SER A 540 1.17 28.52 -4.03
CA SER A 540 -0.08 28.66 -4.78
C SER A 540 0.20 29.27 -6.16
N PRO A 541 -0.36 28.71 -7.25
CA PRO A 541 -0.20 29.26 -8.60
C PRO A 541 -0.97 30.58 -8.78
N HIS A 542 -2.06 30.78 -8.03
CA HIS A 542 -2.91 31.97 -8.13
C HIS A 542 -2.49 33.11 -7.18
N HIS A 543 -1.85 32.78 -6.05
CA HIS A 543 -1.46 33.74 -5.04
C HIS A 543 0.04 33.64 -4.73
N ASN A 544 0.82 34.57 -5.29
CA ASN A 544 2.28 34.62 -5.19
C ASN A 544 2.85 34.58 -3.76
N CYS A 545 2.03 34.79 -2.73
CA CYS A 545 2.45 34.78 -1.32
C CYS A 545 1.73 33.75 -0.47
N ARG A 546 1.06 32.78 -1.08
CA ARG A 546 0.34 31.73 -0.38
C ARG A 546 1.06 30.39 -0.52
N MET A 547 1.21 29.68 0.60
CA MET A 547 1.77 28.34 0.65
C MET A 547 0.67 27.36 1.03
N CYS A 548 0.60 26.23 0.34
CA CYS A 548 -0.39 25.19 0.53
C CYS A 548 0.28 23.88 0.92
N MET A 549 -0.41 23.05 1.69
CA MET A 549 0.02 21.69 2.02
C MET A 549 -1.14 20.71 1.95
N CYS A 550 -0.86 19.48 1.56
CA CYS A 550 -1.83 18.39 1.54
C CYS A 550 -1.75 17.59 2.84
N ILE A 551 -2.84 17.54 3.61
CA ILE A 551 -2.94 16.72 4.83
C ILE A 551 -4.19 15.85 4.72
N GLN A 552 -3.99 14.55 4.53
CA GLN A 552 -5.04 13.52 4.54
C GLN A 552 -6.27 13.87 3.66
N GLY A 553 -6.01 14.44 2.48
CA GLY A 553 -7.06 14.81 1.52
C GLY A 553 -7.47 16.26 1.55
N ASP A 554 -7.12 16.98 2.61
CA ASP A 554 -7.43 18.39 2.78
C ASP A 554 -6.24 19.28 2.40
N ILE A 555 -6.50 20.27 1.55
CA ILE A 555 -5.53 21.32 1.24
C ILE A 555 -5.64 22.43 2.28
N LYS A 556 -4.57 22.63 3.05
CA LYS A 556 -4.45 23.78 3.97
C LYS A 556 -3.51 24.82 3.37
N CYS A 557 -4.05 25.97 3.00
CA CYS A 557 -3.28 27.09 2.47
C CYS A 557 -3.21 28.25 3.45
N GLN A 558 -2.00 28.77 3.68
CA GLN A 558 -1.73 29.92 4.54
C GLN A 558 -0.99 31.01 3.75
N GLU A 559 -1.36 32.27 3.96
CA GLU A 559 -0.59 33.41 3.44
C GLU A 559 0.71 33.59 4.22
N ARG A 560 1.76 34.00 3.51
CA ARG A 560 3.07 34.29 4.08
C ARG A 560 2.96 35.44 5.05
N VAL A 561 3.38 35.18 6.28
CA VAL A 561 3.47 36.20 7.33
C VAL A 561 4.85 36.84 7.19
N CYS A 562 4.89 38.16 7.04
CA CYS A 562 6.15 38.90 6.91
C CYS A 562 6.64 39.39 8.27
N PRO A 563 7.95 39.29 8.55
CA PRO A 563 8.55 39.88 9.73
C PRO A 563 8.37 41.41 9.75
N THR A 564 8.25 41.99 10.93
CA THR A 564 8.26 43.46 11.10
C THR A 564 9.65 44.02 10.81
N LEU A 565 9.71 45.09 10.02
CA LEU A 565 10.98 45.76 9.68
C LEU A 565 11.10 47.10 10.40
N ASP A 566 12.27 47.36 10.98
CA ASP A 566 12.61 48.61 11.65
C ASP A 566 13.40 49.55 10.72
N CYS A 567 12.81 49.91 9.57
CA CYS A 567 13.42 50.86 8.63
C CYS A 567 12.37 51.75 7.96
N ALA A 568 12.75 53.01 7.67
CA ALA A 568 11.82 54.03 7.18
C ALA A 568 11.41 53.85 5.71
N ASP A 569 12.29 53.29 4.86
CA ASP A 569 12.12 53.23 3.41
C ASP A 569 11.96 51.79 2.88
N ALA A 570 11.21 50.94 3.57
CA ALA A 570 11.04 49.54 3.17
C ALA A 570 10.35 49.42 1.79
N TYR A 571 10.84 48.54 0.91
CA TYR A 571 10.25 48.28 -0.41
C TYR A 571 10.15 46.77 -0.69
N THR A 572 9.17 46.32 -1.46
CA THR A 572 9.02 44.90 -1.83
C THR A 572 9.58 44.67 -3.25
N PRO A 573 10.68 43.89 -3.42
CA PRO A 573 11.22 43.60 -4.74
C PRO A 573 10.24 42.80 -5.63
N PRO A 574 10.31 42.93 -6.96
CA PRO A 574 9.47 42.14 -7.86
C PRO A 574 9.64 40.63 -7.67
N GLY A 575 8.53 39.91 -7.46
CA GLY A 575 8.52 38.46 -7.24
C GLY A 575 8.71 38.02 -5.78
N GLU A 576 9.07 38.94 -4.88
CA GLU A 576 9.18 38.71 -3.44
C GLU A 576 7.88 39.07 -2.72
N CYS A 577 7.63 38.41 -1.60
CA CYS A 577 6.41 38.62 -0.82
C CYS A 577 6.55 39.58 0.35
N CYS A 578 7.76 39.70 0.90
CA CYS A 578 8.01 40.51 2.07
C CYS A 578 8.87 41.73 1.70
N PRO A 579 8.62 42.88 2.35
CA PRO A 579 9.41 44.07 2.11
C PRO A 579 10.87 43.87 2.59
N VAL A 580 11.79 44.70 2.10
CA VAL A 580 13.19 44.75 2.49
C VAL A 580 13.64 46.19 2.72
N CYS A 581 14.67 46.39 3.54
CA CYS A 581 15.23 47.71 3.82
C CYS A 581 16.30 48.10 2.78
N PRO A 582 16.32 49.36 2.31
CA PRO A 582 17.35 49.85 1.39
C PRO A 582 18.68 49.97 2.13
N GLY A 583 19.71 49.25 1.66
CA GLY A 583 21.06 49.27 2.24
C GLY A 583 21.67 47.90 2.53
N SER A 584 20.93 46.79 2.39
CA SER A 584 21.54 45.46 2.34
C SER A 584 22.27 45.35 1.00
N MET A 585 23.60 45.36 0.99
CA MET A 585 24.37 45.33 -0.25
C MET A 585 23.97 44.13 -1.11
N ILE A 586 23.34 44.42 -2.25
CA ILE A 586 22.92 43.45 -3.24
C ILE A 586 24.18 43.08 -4.05
N GLU A 587 24.82 41.96 -3.72
CA GLU A 587 25.60 41.23 -4.71
C GLU A 587 24.63 40.31 -5.47
N GLU A 588 24.54 40.51 -6.79
CA GLU A 588 23.41 40.07 -7.62
C GLU A 588 23.22 38.55 -7.81
N ASN A 589 24.00 37.66 -7.19
CA ASN A 589 23.86 36.21 -7.45
C ASN A 589 24.04 35.26 -6.24
N ALA A 590 24.01 35.74 -5.00
CA ALA A 590 24.11 34.86 -3.82
C ALA A 590 22.73 34.52 -3.23
N MET A 591 22.39 33.23 -3.14
CA MET A 591 21.13 32.72 -2.60
C MET A 591 21.38 31.66 -1.52
N CYS A 592 20.52 31.63 -0.51
CA CYS A 592 20.44 30.55 0.47
C CYS A 592 19.26 29.62 0.15
N GLU A 593 19.43 28.32 0.40
CA GLU A 593 18.36 27.33 0.28
C GLU A 593 17.93 26.82 1.66
N LEU A 594 16.62 26.80 1.93
CA LEU A 594 16.03 26.19 3.12
C LEU A 594 14.70 25.52 2.73
N ASN A 595 14.54 24.21 2.99
CA ASN A 595 13.35 23.43 2.66
C ASN A 595 12.91 23.56 1.18
N GLU A 596 13.85 23.41 0.23
CA GLU A 596 13.62 23.54 -1.23
C GLU A 596 13.15 24.95 -1.66
N GLN A 597 13.23 25.95 -0.77
CA GLN A 597 12.96 27.36 -1.07
C GLN A 597 14.26 28.17 -1.11
N TRP A 598 14.35 29.02 -2.12
CA TRP A 598 15.50 29.89 -2.35
C TRP A 598 15.23 31.31 -1.85
N HIS A 599 16.16 31.84 -1.07
CA HIS A 599 16.08 33.15 -0.44
C HIS A 599 17.33 33.95 -0.79
N ARG A 600 17.17 35.24 -1.11
CA ARG A 600 18.30 36.12 -1.42
C ARG A 600 19.08 36.48 -0.16
N VAL A 601 20.39 36.74 -0.30
CA VAL A 601 21.18 37.33 0.79
C VAL A 601 20.57 38.65 1.24
N GLY A 602 20.37 38.80 2.55
CA GLY A 602 19.65 39.89 3.20
C GLY A 602 18.15 39.64 3.41
N ALA A 603 17.57 38.57 2.85
CA ALA A 603 16.17 38.23 3.09
C ALA A 603 15.95 37.72 4.52
N VAL A 604 14.81 38.11 5.11
CA VAL A 604 14.34 37.62 6.42
C VAL A 604 12.94 37.04 6.25
N TRP A 605 12.67 35.85 6.80
CA TRP A 605 11.39 35.17 6.66
C TRP A 605 11.06 34.23 7.83
N HIS A 606 9.77 33.90 7.96
CA HIS A 606 9.28 32.83 8.83
C HIS A 606 9.22 31.50 8.04
N PRO A 607 9.79 30.40 8.53
CA PRO A 607 9.78 29.12 7.81
C PRO A 607 8.38 28.47 7.85
N PHE A 608 8.01 27.80 6.76
CA PHE A 608 6.78 27.01 6.66
C PHE A 608 7.05 25.55 7.05
N LEU A 609 6.39 25.08 8.11
CA LEU A 609 6.60 23.76 8.72
C LEU A 609 5.29 22.96 8.67
N ALA A 610 5.19 21.96 7.80
CA ALA A 610 4.03 21.05 7.82
C ALA A 610 4.04 20.16 9.09
N PRO A 611 2.88 19.86 9.71
CA PRO A 611 1.51 20.24 9.34
C PRO A 611 1.05 21.62 9.87
N TYR A 612 1.91 22.38 10.55
CA TYR A 612 1.54 23.54 11.37
C TYR A 612 1.55 24.89 10.64
N GLY A 613 2.14 24.99 9.45
CA GLY A 613 2.19 26.19 8.64
C GLY A 613 3.38 27.10 8.97
N PHE A 614 3.26 28.42 8.78
CA PHE A 614 4.34 29.37 9.07
C PHE A 614 4.60 29.50 10.58
N ASP A 615 5.83 29.22 11.02
CA ASP A 615 6.26 29.44 12.41
C ASP A 615 6.62 30.91 12.63
N LYS A 616 5.65 31.69 13.09
CA LYS A 616 5.79 33.13 13.40
C LYS A 616 6.81 33.42 14.50
N CYS A 617 7.21 32.42 15.28
CA CYS A 617 8.17 32.56 16.35
C CYS A 617 9.61 32.33 15.91
N VAL A 618 9.83 31.87 14.68
CA VAL A 618 11.17 31.63 14.14
C VAL A 618 11.42 32.62 13.02
N SER A 619 12.45 33.44 13.16
CA SER A 619 12.91 34.34 12.10
C SER A 619 14.22 33.80 11.53
N CYS A 620 14.22 33.51 10.24
CA CYS A 620 15.39 33.08 9.48
C CYS A 620 15.91 34.23 8.62
N SER A 621 17.21 34.45 8.62
CA SER A 621 17.91 35.39 7.74
C SER A 621 18.90 34.65 6.84
N CYS A 622 19.07 35.11 5.61
CA CYS A 622 20.13 34.66 4.71
C CYS A 622 21.28 35.67 4.76
N GLU A 623 22.42 35.27 5.33
CA GLU A 623 23.58 36.13 5.56
C GLU A 623 24.85 35.52 4.97
N LEU A 624 25.81 36.36 4.57
CA LEU A 624 27.14 35.89 4.21
C LEU A 624 27.93 35.56 5.48
N ASN A 625 28.56 34.38 5.51
CA ASN A 625 29.49 34.03 6.56
C ASN A 625 30.82 34.81 6.39
N ALA A 626 31.73 34.69 7.36
CA ALA A 626 33.04 35.38 7.34
C ALA A 626 33.92 35.02 6.12
N SER A 627 33.61 33.93 5.41
CA SER A 627 34.26 33.48 4.18
C SER A 627 33.53 33.91 2.89
N GLY A 628 32.47 34.73 2.98
CA GLY A 628 31.72 35.22 1.82
C GLY A 628 30.75 34.20 1.20
N GLN A 629 30.40 33.12 1.89
CA GLN A 629 29.40 32.14 1.43
C GLN A 629 28.01 32.41 2.06
N PRO A 630 26.90 32.23 1.31
CA PRO A 630 25.54 32.40 1.81
C PRO A 630 25.19 31.31 2.84
N THR A 631 24.71 31.72 4.01
CA THR A 631 24.34 30.85 5.12
C THR A 631 23.02 31.29 5.74
N VAL A 632 22.16 30.32 6.08
CA VAL A 632 20.89 30.58 6.78
C VAL A 632 21.13 30.59 8.28
N LYS A 633 20.65 31.62 8.97
CA LYS A 633 20.60 31.68 10.43
C LYS A 633 19.15 31.82 10.87
N CYS A 634 18.68 30.90 11.72
CA CYS A 634 17.33 30.97 12.27
C CYS A 634 17.39 31.12 13.79
N ALA A 635 16.62 32.05 14.34
CA ALA A 635 16.49 32.27 15.78
C ALA A 635 15.02 32.22 16.19
N ARG A 636 14.73 31.57 17.33
CA ARG A 636 13.39 31.52 17.90
C ARG A 636 13.24 32.62 18.96
N GLU A 637 12.17 33.39 18.87
CA GLU A 637 11.82 34.37 19.89
C GLU A 637 11.27 33.67 21.15
N PRO A 638 11.82 33.94 22.35
CA PRO A 638 11.32 33.35 23.59
C PRO A 638 10.06 34.10 24.08
N CYS A 639 8.95 33.38 24.29
CA CYS A 639 7.74 33.97 24.84
C CYS A 639 7.77 34.10 26.36
N PRO A 640 7.29 35.23 26.92
CA PRO A 640 7.18 35.41 28.36
C PRO A 640 6.07 34.52 28.95
N ASP A 641 6.28 34.03 30.18
CA ASP A 641 5.27 33.29 30.93
C ASP A 641 4.07 34.22 31.26
N LEU A 642 2.88 33.88 30.74
CA LEU A 642 1.68 34.68 30.94
C LEU A 642 0.97 34.32 32.24
N PRO A 643 0.51 35.31 33.04
CA PRO A 643 -0.17 35.09 34.31
C PRO A 643 -1.69 34.85 34.17
N CYS A 644 -2.18 34.46 32.99
CA CYS A 644 -3.59 34.20 32.71
C CYS A 644 -3.81 32.75 32.30
N SER A 645 -5.07 32.30 32.36
CA SER A 645 -5.43 30.95 31.92
C SER A 645 -5.38 30.84 30.38
N PRO A 646 -5.19 29.63 29.81
CA PRO A 646 -5.15 29.43 28.35
C PRO A 646 -6.37 30.00 27.61
N ASP A 647 -7.53 30.04 28.26
CA ASP A 647 -8.79 30.55 27.70
C ASP A 647 -8.84 32.09 27.60
N GLU A 648 -7.95 32.76 28.34
CA GLU A 648 -7.78 34.22 28.36
C GLU A 648 -6.58 34.68 27.52
N MET A 649 -5.85 33.73 26.92
CA MET A 649 -4.74 33.99 26.01
C MET A 649 -5.28 34.26 24.61
N GLU A 650 -4.84 35.37 24.02
CA GLU A 650 -5.20 35.77 22.67
C GLU A 650 -3.92 36.08 21.87
N HIS A 651 -3.80 35.46 20.70
CA HIS A 651 -2.72 35.78 19.76
C HIS A 651 -3.15 36.97 18.90
N VAL A 652 -2.46 38.09 19.04
CA VAL A 652 -2.67 39.26 18.17
C VAL A 652 -2.18 38.92 16.77
N ALA A 653 -2.92 39.34 15.75
CA ALA A 653 -2.52 39.13 14.35
C ALA A 653 -1.10 39.66 14.09
N GLY A 654 -0.18 38.78 13.70
CA GLY A 654 1.23 39.09 13.47
C GLY A 654 2.19 38.84 14.65
N SER A 655 1.69 38.54 15.85
CA SER A 655 2.53 38.26 17.03
C SER A 655 2.93 36.79 17.15
N CYS A 656 4.17 36.52 17.59
CA CYS A 656 4.62 35.19 17.99
C CYS A 656 3.97 34.74 19.31
N CYS A 657 3.94 35.61 20.31
CA CYS A 657 3.52 35.27 21.67
C CYS A 657 2.06 35.67 21.94
N ALA A 658 1.34 34.84 22.70
CA ALA A 658 0.00 35.17 23.16
C ALA A 658 0.04 36.32 24.19
N GLN A 659 -1.08 37.01 24.34
CA GLN A 659 -1.27 38.07 25.34
C GLN A 659 -2.56 37.80 26.13
N CYS A 660 -2.62 38.24 27.39
CA CYS A 660 -3.82 38.11 28.21
C CYS A 660 -4.85 39.19 27.82
N ARG A 661 -6.11 38.80 27.65
CA ARG A 661 -7.21 39.75 27.43
C ARG A 661 -7.35 40.73 28.62
N PRO A 662 -7.50 42.05 28.39
CA PRO A 662 -7.77 43.01 29.46
C PRO A 662 -9.21 42.86 29.98
N SER A 663 -9.40 42.63 31.27
CA SER A 663 -10.71 42.54 31.92
C SER A 663 -11.41 43.92 32.00
N PRO A 664 -12.71 44.05 31.64
CA PRO A 664 -13.46 45.29 31.84
C PRO A 664 -13.88 45.51 33.33
N PRO A 665 -14.15 46.75 33.77
CA PRO A 665 -14.44 47.05 35.18
C PRO A 665 -15.82 46.56 35.64
N MET A 666 -15.87 46.10 36.89
CA MET A 666 -17.05 45.59 37.61
C MET A 666 -18.31 46.45 37.47
N ALA A 667 -19.42 45.82 37.08
CA ALA A 667 -20.77 46.30 37.36
C ALA A 667 -21.44 45.36 38.38
N THR A 668 -21.99 46.00 39.41
CA THR A 668 -22.65 45.46 40.61
C THR A 668 -23.92 44.67 40.27
N ARG A 669 -24.08 43.48 40.88
CA ARG A 669 -25.32 42.68 40.88
C ARG A 669 -26.23 43.06 42.06
N GLU A 670 -27.52 43.23 41.79
CA GLU A 670 -28.59 43.17 42.80
C GLU A 670 -29.24 41.76 42.86
N PRO A 671 -29.92 41.40 43.98
CA PRO A 671 -30.28 40.02 44.31
C PRO A 671 -31.72 39.62 43.91
N LEU A 672 -31.90 38.31 43.69
CA LEU A 672 -33.14 37.58 43.39
C LEU A 672 -34.16 37.54 44.55
N PRO A 673 -35.44 37.24 44.23
CA PRO A 673 -36.31 36.42 45.09
C PRO A 673 -36.85 35.15 44.40
N PRO A 674 -37.43 34.19 45.16
CA PRO A 674 -37.28 32.76 44.90
C PRO A 674 -38.57 32.00 44.50
N GLY A 675 -38.35 30.90 43.76
CA GLY A 675 -39.08 29.63 43.88
C GLY A 675 -40.41 29.49 43.12
N VAL A 676 -40.54 28.44 42.31
CA VAL A 676 -41.44 27.28 42.52
C VAL A 676 -41.03 26.16 41.55
N ILE A 677 -40.94 24.95 42.09
CA ILE A 677 -40.58 23.69 41.43
C ILE A 677 -41.82 23.14 40.71
N ASN A 678 -41.64 22.57 39.52
CA ASN A 678 -42.48 21.47 39.03
C ASN A 678 -41.61 20.54 38.20
N GLU A 679 -41.43 19.31 38.71
CA GLU A 679 -40.98 18.15 37.94
C GLU A 679 -42.18 17.60 37.18
N ASP A 680 -42.03 17.31 35.87
CA ASP A 680 -42.20 15.97 35.29
C ASP A 680 -41.90 15.97 33.76
N PRO A 681 -41.75 14.81 33.08
CA PRO A 681 -40.49 14.33 32.51
C PRO A 681 -40.37 14.55 30.99
N MET A 682 -39.15 14.82 30.49
CA MET A 682 -38.91 15.09 29.06
C MET A 682 -37.71 14.32 28.48
N ARG A 683 -37.61 14.36 27.15
CA ARG A 683 -37.26 13.25 26.24
C ARG A 683 -35.74 13.08 26.02
N PRO A 684 -35.27 11.97 25.42
CA PRO A 684 -33.84 11.67 25.24
C PRO A 684 -33.03 12.70 24.44
N GLU A 685 -33.69 13.62 23.71
CA GLU A 685 -33.05 14.68 22.93
C GLU A 685 -32.61 15.89 23.77
N ASP A 686 -33.11 16.04 25.01
CA ASP A 686 -32.78 17.17 25.90
C ASP A 686 -31.46 16.97 26.66
N ARG A 687 -30.94 15.74 26.75
CA ARG A 687 -29.72 15.44 27.52
C ARG A 687 -28.46 15.98 26.87
N LYS A 688 -28.40 15.96 25.52
CA LYS A 688 -27.25 16.47 24.75
C LYS A 688 -27.11 17.99 24.88
N THR A 689 -28.22 18.71 24.80
CA THR A 689 -28.26 20.18 24.93
C THR A 689 -27.96 20.64 26.35
N ILE A 690 -28.43 19.93 27.39
CA ILE A 690 -28.13 20.26 28.79
C ILE A 690 -26.65 20.03 29.12
N ILE A 691 -26.07 18.89 28.71
CA ILE A 691 -24.65 18.58 28.98
C ILE A 691 -23.74 19.58 28.25
N LEU A 692 -24.01 19.90 26.98
CA LEU A 692 -23.25 20.91 26.24
C LEU A 692 -23.42 22.33 26.80
N ASN A 693 -24.62 22.71 27.26
CA ASN A 693 -24.86 24.03 27.88
C ASN A 693 -24.15 24.19 29.23
N ASN A 694 -23.97 23.09 29.98
CA ASN A 694 -23.22 23.06 31.23
C ASN A 694 -21.71 22.85 31.06
N GLY A 695 -21.18 22.95 29.83
CA GLY A 695 -19.75 22.88 29.53
C GLY A 695 -19.20 21.48 29.25
N GLY A 696 -20.07 20.49 29.03
CA GLY A 696 -19.68 19.14 28.62
C GLY A 696 -19.14 19.08 27.18
N CYS A 697 -18.47 17.98 26.85
CA CYS A 697 -17.72 17.80 25.61
C CYS A 697 -18.26 16.62 24.80
N HIS A 698 -18.05 16.67 23.49
CA HIS A 698 -18.46 15.61 22.57
C HIS A 698 -17.22 14.94 21.96
N TRP A 699 -17.09 13.61 22.11
CA TRP A 699 -15.98 12.84 21.56
C TRP A 699 -16.44 11.44 21.12
N ASP A 700 -16.24 11.13 19.83
CA ASP A 700 -16.51 9.82 19.20
C ASP A 700 -17.87 9.22 19.60
N ASP A 701 -18.94 9.99 19.33
CA ASP A 701 -20.36 9.69 19.62
C ASP A 701 -20.75 9.51 21.10
N LYS A 702 -19.89 9.93 22.03
CA LYS A 702 -20.22 10.04 23.47
C LYS A 702 -20.15 11.48 23.98
N LEU A 703 -21.04 11.79 24.93
CA LEU A 703 -21.08 13.05 25.66
C LEU A 703 -20.48 12.85 27.05
N TYR A 704 -19.57 13.75 27.40
CA TYR A 704 -18.88 13.77 28.68
C TYR A 704 -19.28 15.05 29.42
N GLU A 705 -19.51 14.97 30.73
CA GLU A 705 -19.88 16.11 31.56
C GLU A 705 -18.66 17.03 31.80
N ASN A 706 -18.93 18.29 32.17
CA ASN A 706 -17.87 19.25 32.47
C ASN A 706 -17.08 18.80 33.72
N GLY A 707 -15.78 18.55 33.55
CA GLY A 707 -14.88 18.00 34.56
C GLY A 707 -14.71 16.47 34.51
N GLU A 708 -15.34 15.78 33.56
CA GLU A 708 -15.24 14.32 33.45
C GLU A 708 -13.91 13.89 32.83
N LEU A 709 -13.26 12.93 33.51
CA LEU A 709 -12.05 12.26 33.03
C LEU A 709 -12.43 10.94 32.36
N PHE A 710 -11.98 10.74 31.13
CA PHE A 710 -12.26 9.52 30.37
C PHE A 710 -11.07 9.05 29.57
N HIS A 711 -11.05 7.76 29.24
CA HIS A 711 -10.12 7.18 28.29
C HIS A 711 -10.74 7.23 26.89
N PRO A 712 -10.07 7.81 25.87
CA PRO A 712 -10.63 7.90 24.54
C PRO A 712 -10.74 6.49 23.94
N ARG A 713 -11.88 6.18 23.33
CA ARG A 713 -12.06 4.95 22.56
C ARG A 713 -11.65 5.23 21.11
N ILE A 714 -10.89 4.33 20.51
CA ILE A 714 -10.48 4.39 19.10
C ILE A 714 -11.11 3.20 18.39
N ASN A 715 -11.82 3.42 17.29
CA ASN A 715 -12.68 2.42 16.63
C ASN A 715 -11.95 1.15 16.12
N THR A 716 -10.62 1.11 16.16
CA THR A 716 -9.79 -0.06 15.82
C THR A 716 -9.07 -0.72 17.00
N ILE A 717 -8.96 -0.06 18.18
CA ILE A 717 -8.10 -0.49 19.31
C ILE A 717 -8.87 -0.58 20.65
N GLY A 718 -10.09 -0.03 20.74
CA GLY A 718 -10.86 0.02 21.99
C GLY A 718 -10.45 1.21 22.89
N TYR A 719 -10.63 1.09 24.21
CA TYR A 719 -10.30 2.18 25.15
C TYR A 719 -8.79 2.33 25.29
N TYR A 720 -8.28 3.53 25.01
CA TYR A 720 -6.87 3.85 25.11
C TYR A 720 -6.50 4.22 26.57
N LYS A 721 -6.32 3.18 27.41
CA LYS A 721 -6.18 3.30 28.88
C LYS A 721 -4.95 4.09 29.34
N CYS A 722 -3.98 4.30 28.45
CA CYS A 722 -2.78 5.10 28.70
C CYS A 722 -2.90 6.58 28.39
N VAL A 723 -4.06 7.03 27.92
CA VAL A 723 -4.38 8.44 27.77
C VAL A 723 -5.59 8.75 28.61
N ILE A 724 -5.46 9.75 29.48
CA ILE A 724 -6.60 10.30 30.20
C ILE A 724 -6.94 11.65 29.59
N CYS A 725 -8.17 11.77 29.12
CA CYS A 725 -8.74 12.99 28.57
C CYS A 725 -9.62 13.65 29.62
N ASN A 726 -9.46 14.95 29.80
CA ASN A 726 -10.28 15.78 30.67
C ASN A 726 -11.19 16.65 29.81
N CYS A 727 -12.49 16.47 29.96
CA CYS A 727 -13.47 17.40 29.41
C CYS A 727 -13.61 18.59 30.36
N LYS A 728 -13.33 19.80 29.89
CA LYS A 728 -13.60 21.02 30.64
C LYS A 728 -14.05 22.15 29.72
N ASP A 729 -15.20 22.74 30.00
CA ASP A 729 -15.77 23.89 29.30
C ASP A 729 -15.77 23.72 27.76
N LYS A 730 -16.27 22.56 27.30
CA LYS A 730 -16.33 22.11 25.88
C LYS A 730 -14.98 21.80 25.22
N ASN A 731 -13.87 21.92 25.95
CA ASN A 731 -12.54 21.58 25.49
C ASN A 731 -12.07 20.24 26.08
N ILE A 732 -11.40 19.42 25.27
CA ILE A 732 -10.88 18.12 25.71
C ILE A 732 -9.36 18.19 25.70
N THR A 733 -8.77 17.99 26.87
CA THR A 733 -7.31 17.96 27.03
C THR A 733 -6.86 16.57 27.43
N CYS A 734 -6.05 15.93 26.59
CA CYS A 734 -5.60 14.56 26.80
C CYS A 734 -4.11 14.52 27.16
N VAL A 735 -3.77 13.74 28.18
CA VAL A 735 -2.38 13.53 28.61
C VAL A 735 -2.06 12.05 28.68
N ASN A 736 -0.84 11.70 28.27
CA ASN A 736 -0.32 10.35 28.43
C ASN A 736 0.00 10.09 29.90
N VAL A 737 -0.44 8.94 30.42
CA VAL A 737 -0.07 8.47 31.76
C VAL A 737 1.42 8.10 31.73
N LYS A 738 2.23 8.79 32.54
CA LYS A 738 3.65 8.46 32.71
C LYS A 738 3.78 7.34 33.73
N CYS A 739 4.19 6.16 33.28
CA CYS A 739 4.38 5.03 34.19
C CYS A 739 5.68 5.15 34.98
N PRO A 740 5.67 4.79 36.27
CA PRO A 740 6.88 4.71 37.07
C PRO A 740 7.79 3.61 36.53
N THR A 741 9.10 3.85 36.54
CA THR A 741 10.09 2.82 36.22
C THR A 741 10.15 1.82 37.37
N ILE A 742 9.59 0.63 37.16
CA ILE A 742 9.64 -0.48 38.12
C ILE A 742 10.78 -1.43 37.77
N GLN A 743 11.50 -1.91 38.80
CA GLN A 743 12.48 -2.98 38.68
C GLN A 743 12.02 -4.15 39.55
N CYS A 744 11.35 -5.13 38.95
CA CYS A 744 10.96 -6.35 39.64
C CYS A 744 11.18 -7.58 38.77
N GLN A 745 11.17 -8.73 39.43
CA GLN A 745 11.56 -10.02 38.86
C GLN A 745 10.53 -10.56 37.85
N GLU A 746 9.26 -10.16 38.01
CA GLU A 746 8.16 -10.51 37.12
C GLU A 746 7.17 -9.33 37.05
N ILE A 747 6.96 -8.81 35.84
CA ILE A 747 6.12 -7.65 35.55
C ILE A 747 4.81 -8.16 34.95
N MET A 748 3.67 -7.83 35.55
CA MET A 748 2.36 -8.07 34.94
C MET A 748 1.77 -6.78 34.39
N LEU A 749 1.25 -6.89 33.17
CA LEU A 749 0.52 -5.84 32.48
C LEU A 749 -0.95 -6.29 32.40
N ASP A 750 -1.77 -5.81 33.34
CA ASP A 750 -3.21 -6.07 33.31
C ASP A 750 -3.81 -5.36 32.09
N ARG A 751 -4.61 -6.09 31.30
CA ARG A 751 -5.40 -5.57 30.18
C ARG A 751 -6.34 -4.42 30.58
N GLN A 752 -6.53 -4.17 31.89
CA GLN A 752 -7.36 -3.09 32.44
C GLN A 752 -6.60 -1.84 32.92
N GLU A 753 -5.27 -1.82 32.91
CA GLU A 753 -4.48 -0.71 33.43
C GLU A 753 -3.47 -0.20 32.39
N CYS A 754 -3.03 1.05 32.52
CA CYS A 754 -1.97 1.58 31.66
C CYS A 754 -0.57 1.13 32.09
N CYS A 755 -0.32 1.10 33.40
CA CYS A 755 1.03 0.93 33.92
C CYS A 755 1.26 -0.49 34.44
N PRO A 756 2.43 -1.06 34.15
CA PRO A 756 2.77 -2.39 34.65
C PRO A 756 2.93 -2.36 36.18
N HIS A 757 2.54 -3.46 36.84
CA HIS A 757 2.72 -3.65 38.28
C HIS A 757 3.48 -4.95 38.57
N CYS A 758 4.10 -5.04 39.74
CA CYS A 758 4.85 -6.21 40.15
C CYS A 758 3.91 -7.24 40.79
N VAL A 759 4.10 -8.52 40.45
CA VAL A 759 3.18 -9.62 40.80
C VAL A 759 3.05 -9.84 42.32
N ASN A 760 4.00 -9.35 43.13
CA ASN A 760 4.06 -9.62 44.56
C ASN A 760 4.43 -8.41 45.43
N GLU A 761 3.65 -7.31 45.36
CA GLU A 761 3.64 -6.35 46.46
C GLU A 761 2.21 -5.95 46.84
N ASN A 762 1.74 -6.48 47.98
CA ASN A 762 0.68 -5.86 48.76
C ASN A 762 1.19 -4.50 49.27
N SER A 763 1.02 -3.44 48.49
CA SER A 763 1.19 -2.08 49.01
C SER A 763 0.13 -1.13 48.45
N THR A 764 -0.81 -0.78 49.33
CA THR A 764 -1.70 0.36 49.16
C THR A 764 -0.88 1.64 49.12
N LEU A 765 -0.56 2.16 47.94
CA LEU A 765 -0.09 3.55 47.78
C LEU A 765 -0.85 4.21 46.61
N ARG A 766 -1.81 5.06 46.99
CA ARG A 766 -2.51 5.99 46.10
C ARG A 766 -1.49 6.96 45.47
N PRO A 767 -1.64 7.37 44.20
CA PRO A 767 -0.85 8.47 43.67
C PRO A 767 -1.19 9.77 44.41
N SER A 768 -0.21 10.29 45.17
CA SER A 768 -0.29 11.59 45.81
C SER A 768 -0.11 12.70 44.79
N TRP A 769 -1.01 13.68 44.79
CA TRP A 769 -0.88 14.91 44.02
C TRP A 769 0.15 15.83 44.67
N GLY A 770 1.35 15.90 44.10
CA GLY A 770 2.42 16.79 44.56
C GLY A 770 2.28 18.19 43.98
N LYS A 771 1.81 19.13 44.81
CA LYS A 771 1.91 20.59 44.61
C LYS A 771 3.38 21.01 44.60
N SER A 772 3.78 21.85 43.64
CA SER A 772 5.08 22.51 43.65
C SER A 772 4.98 23.88 44.35
N ASP A 773 5.39 23.92 45.62
CA ASP A 773 5.65 25.17 46.32
C ASP A 773 7.02 25.74 45.90
N LYS A 774 6.99 26.91 45.25
CA LYS A 774 8.16 27.77 45.03
C LYS A 774 8.46 28.51 46.33
N SER A 775 9.60 28.24 46.97
CA SER A 775 10.13 29.11 48.01
C SER A 775 11.27 29.98 47.48
N HIS A 776 11.14 31.27 47.77
CA HIS A 776 12.04 32.37 47.43
C HIS A 776 13.45 32.19 48.02
N SER A 777 14.48 32.48 47.21
CA SER A 777 15.79 32.88 47.70
C SER A 777 15.95 34.41 47.63
N LYS A 778 16.31 35.03 48.76
CA LYS A 778 16.90 36.38 48.85
C LYS A 778 18.23 36.30 49.61
N PRO A 779 19.17 37.24 49.41
CA PRO A 779 20.59 37.08 49.76
C PRO A 779 21.02 37.74 51.09
N LYS A 780 22.28 37.44 51.50
CA LYS A 780 23.14 38.01 52.58
C LYS A 780 22.86 37.44 53.99
N ARG A 781 23.83 37.16 54.89
CA ARG A 781 25.20 37.67 55.16
C ARG A 781 25.92 36.65 56.10
N TYR A 782 27.24 36.50 55.99
CA TYR A 782 28.14 35.99 57.06
C TYR A 782 27.98 36.84 58.35
N PRO A 783 28.21 36.32 59.59
CA PRO A 783 29.56 35.96 60.05
C PRO A 783 29.75 34.91 61.19
N ARG A 784 31.02 34.48 61.31
CA ARG A 784 31.84 34.21 62.51
C ARG A 784 31.61 32.99 63.41
N ASN A 785 32.67 32.17 63.42
CA ASN A 785 33.49 31.73 64.56
C ASN A 785 32.80 31.25 65.84
N GLY A 786 33.08 29.98 66.16
CA GLY A 786 32.86 29.35 67.46
C GLY A 786 32.68 27.87 67.27
#